data_AF-A0A7J8ZEE6-F1
#
_entry.id   AF-A0A7J8ZEE6-F1
#
_cell.length_a   1.000
_cell.length_b   1.000
_cell.length_c   1.000
_cell.angle_alpha   90.00
_cell.angle_beta   90.00
_cell.angle_gamma   90.00
#
_symmetry.space_group_name_H-M   'P 1'
#
loop_
_entity.id
_entity.type
_entity.pdbx_description
1 polymer ?
#
loop_
_entity_poly.entity_id
_entity_poly.type
_entity_poly.pdbx_seq_one_letter_code
_entity_poly.pdbx_strand_id
1 'polypeptide(L)'
;CLSQNSAFTGSLSKLVSTRSSSVGYLPSVDELKGLHIVGDSEVLRSAASSKSSKLTGIHEIGKQHTAEARQANFELPRMPPWFVYVGGQELYKALAGILRLVGLSLMADYKSEGHLSVITDIPLGYLRKLVLEVRQKEYTKESWQSWYHRTGSGQLLRQASTAVCILNEMIFGISGQAVDAFTRMFQKSKIKRAEFQESDDVSSGGQPHKHKPAVLDESVWKIALQKGSRDHFIDCIGKILHEYLCSEVWELPVDHPSLLMQSGAEVEDITSYFFRDIAMLHQEITLTLFFEVIIDGIGIFALCLGSDFASSGFLHSSLYLLLENLICSNFEVRSSSDAVLHLLSTTSGHSTVGQLVLANADYIVDSVCRQLRHLDLNPHVPNVLASMLSYVGVGHKILPLLEEPMRCVSQELEILGRHKHPDLTIPFLKAVSEIGKASKREAFSLPSQAHCNLMLFKSKVSDSEKEVQAELRQGSSSGFADGIDVTLMESEQWETIVFKLTDSRRYRQTVGSIVGSCLTAATPLLASMSQAACLAALDIIEDGISTLAKVEEAYKLEKETKEAIEEELQSCSLYQLKDTLTAADDSTVENRLLPAMNKIWPLLVVCVQQKNTVVVRRCFSVISSVVQICGGDFFSRRFHTDGPHFWKLLSSSPFQKKPNSKERTPLQLPYRSADVSSEDTIAETSSLKVQVALLNMIANLSQNKRSASALEAVMKKVSGLVVGIACSGVAGLHDASVNALKGLASIDPDLIWLLLADVYYSSKKNDLPSPPTFDFPGISEILPPVTSCKEFLYVKYGGQSYGFDVDFKSVELVFRKLQTFGVI
;
A
#
# COMPACT_ATOMS: atom_id res chain seq x y z
N CYS A 1 -17.71 38.34 7.20
CA CYS A 1 -17.08 38.21 8.54
C CYS A 1 -15.91 37.23 8.57
N LEU A 2 -15.93 36.15 7.77
CA LEU A 2 -14.84 35.15 7.73
C LEU A 2 -13.88 35.28 6.54
N SER A 3 -14.13 36.18 5.57
CA SER A 3 -13.20 36.49 4.47
C SER A 3 -13.38 37.94 3.96
N GLN A 4 -12.36 38.51 3.30
CA GLN A 4 -12.44 39.82 2.65
C GLN A 4 -13.43 39.76 1.46
N ASN A 5 -14.39 40.69 1.41
CA ASN A 5 -15.45 40.79 0.39
C ASN A 5 -16.51 39.65 0.36
N SER A 6 -16.62 38.83 1.42
CA SER A 6 -17.79 37.97 1.67
C SER A 6 -18.67 38.55 2.80
N ALA A 7 -19.74 39.24 2.40
CA ALA A 7 -20.73 39.79 3.32
C ALA A 7 -22.08 39.08 3.12
N PHE A 8 -22.57 38.40 4.15
CA PHE A 8 -23.93 37.86 4.20
C PHE A 8 -24.81 38.93 4.87
N THR A 9 -25.45 39.78 4.06
CA THR A 9 -26.26 40.90 4.56
C THR A 9 -27.69 40.80 4.06
N GLY A 10 -28.68 40.80 4.96
CA GLY A 10 -30.10 40.76 4.60
C GLY A 10 -31.01 40.40 5.78
N SER A 11 -32.31 40.68 5.66
CA SER A 11 -33.31 40.27 6.65
C SER A 11 -33.60 38.78 6.53
N LEU A 12 -33.36 38.00 7.61
CA LEU A 12 -33.69 36.57 7.69
C LEU A 12 -35.15 36.30 7.29
N SER A 13 -36.08 37.16 7.72
CA SER A 13 -37.51 37.04 7.37
C SER A 13 -37.79 37.15 5.87
N LYS A 14 -37.04 37.96 5.13
CA LYS A 14 -37.19 38.11 3.66
C LYS A 14 -36.54 36.95 2.90
N LEU A 15 -35.43 36.41 3.42
CA LEU A 15 -34.73 35.28 2.80
C LEU A 15 -35.54 33.98 2.97
N VAL A 16 -36.09 33.75 4.16
CA VAL A 16 -36.96 32.60 4.48
C VAL A 16 -38.28 32.65 3.71
N SER A 17 -38.89 33.83 3.53
CA SER A 17 -40.18 33.96 2.82
C SER A 17 -40.10 33.80 1.30
N THR A 18 -38.90 33.88 0.70
CA THR A 18 -38.73 33.86 -0.77
C THR A 18 -38.47 32.46 -1.35
N ARG A 19 -38.28 31.44 -0.51
CA ARG A 19 -37.92 30.10 -0.96
C ARG A 19 -38.89 29.07 -0.40
N SER A 20 -39.68 28.45 -1.28
CA SER A 20 -40.32 27.17 -0.97
C SER A 20 -39.22 26.14 -0.75
N SER A 21 -39.29 25.36 0.33
CA SER A 21 -38.38 24.24 0.62
C SER A 21 -38.09 23.46 -0.66
N SER A 22 -36.84 23.44 -1.12
CA SER A 22 -36.49 22.68 -2.32
C SER A 22 -36.69 21.19 -2.03
N VAL A 23 -37.73 20.61 -2.60
CA VAL A 23 -37.96 19.15 -2.66
C VAL A 23 -36.98 18.56 -3.70
N GLY A 24 -35.68 18.66 -3.41
CA GLY A 24 -34.61 18.24 -4.32
C GLY A 24 -33.83 17.03 -3.83
N TYR A 25 -34.05 16.59 -2.59
CA TYR A 25 -33.36 15.42 -2.03
C TYR A 25 -34.23 14.18 -2.25
N LEU A 26 -33.83 13.36 -3.21
CA LEU A 26 -34.24 11.95 -3.28
C LEU A 26 -33.13 11.15 -2.59
N PRO A 27 -33.41 10.44 -1.49
CA PRO A 27 -32.38 9.67 -0.81
C PRO A 27 -31.84 8.60 -1.77
N SER A 28 -30.53 8.34 -1.70
CA SER A 28 -29.92 7.28 -2.50
C SER A 28 -30.53 5.91 -2.14
N VAL A 29 -30.44 4.91 -3.02
CA VAL A 29 -31.02 3.57 -2.76
C VAL A 29 -30.45 2.94 -1.49
N ASP A 30 -29.22 3.27 -1.11
CA ASP A 30 -28.59 2.77 0.11
C ASP A 30 -29.04 3.56 1.37
N GLU A 31 -29.36 4.86 1.25
CA GLU A 31 -30.05 5.65 2.29
C GLU A 31 -31.51 5.17 2.50
N LEU A 32 -32.19 4.78 1.43
CA LEU A 32 -33.56 4.22 1.47
C LEU A 32 -33.62 2.83 2.11
N LYS A 33 -32.59 1.99 1.92
CA LYS A 33 -32.51 0.68 2.59
C LYS A 33 -32.40 0.81 4.11
N GLY A 34 -31.71 1.84 4.61
CA GLY A 34 -31.67 2.15 6.04
C GLY A 34 -33.02 2.63 6.60
N LEU A 35 -33.79 3.37 5.80
CA LEU A 35 -35.11 3.89 6.18
C LEU A 35 -36.23 2.82 6.18
N HIS A 36 -36.08 1.72 5.44
CA HIS A 36 -37.12 0.69 5.29
C HIS A 36 -37.03 -0.51 6.26
N ILE A 37 -35.99 -0.63 7.09
CA ILE A 37 -35.86 -1.71 8.10
C ILE A 37 -36.28 -1.19 9.49
N VAL A 38 -37.51 -0.70 9.63
CA VAL A 38 -38.14 -0.45 10.95
C VAL A 38 -39.59 -0.93 10.96
N GLY A 39 -39.79 -2.14 10.43
CA GLY A 39 -41.01 -2.92 10.63
C GLY A 39 -40.64 -4.40 10.65
N ASP A 40 -40.75 -5.02 11.82
CA ASP A 40 -40.64 -6.47 12.08
C ASP A 40 -39.26 -7.14 11.92
N SER A 41 -38.30 -6.78 12.78
CA SER A 41 -37.20 -7.71 13.11
C SER A 41 -36.64 -7.49 14.53
N GLU A 42 -37.47 -7.69 15.54
CA GLU A 42 -37.04 -7.65 16.95
C GLU A 42 -36.70 -9.05 17.53
N VAL A 43 -36.61 -10.10 16.70
CA VAL A 43 -36.49 -11.49 17.20
C VAL A 43 -35.19 -12.22 16.81
N LEU A 44 -34.32 -11.67 15.97
CA LEU A 44 -33.14 -12.41 15.45
C LEU A 44 -31.76 -11.91 15.88
N ARG A 45 -31.66 -11.01 16.86
CA ARG A 45 -30.37 -10.43 17.31
C ARG A 45 -29.89 -10.87 18.70
N SER A 46 -30.53 -11.89 19.30
CA SER A 46 -30.24 -12.38 20.65
C SER A 46 -29.34 -13.63 20.72
N ALA A 47 -28.80 -14.13 19.59
CA ALA A 47 -28.07 -15.41 19.56
C ALA A 47 -26.53 -15.33 19.41
N ALA A 48 -25.90 -14.15 19.38
CA ALA A 48 -24.45 -14.05 19.14
C ALA A 48 -23.65 -13.25 20.20
N SER A 49 -24.17 -13.08 21.42
CA SER A 49 -23.42 -12.47 22.52
C SER A 49 -23.79 -13.07 23.87
N SER A 50 -23.45 -14.33 24.08
CA SER A 50 -23.42 -14.92 25.42
C SER A 50 -22.32 -15.97 25.53
N LYS A 51 -21.16 -15.56 26.06
CA LYS A 51 -20.30 -16.30 27.01
C LYS A 51 -18.97 -15.57 27.22
N SER A 52 -18.93 -14.76 28.27
CA SER A 52 -17.82 -14.66 29.25
C SER A 52 -17.94 -13.35 30.06
N SER A 53 -19.02 -13.23 30.83
CA SER A 53 -19.00 -12.36 32.01
C SER A 53 -18.60 -13.21 33.22
N LYS A 54 -17.39 -12.97 33.73
CA LYS A 54 -17.06 -12.98 35.16
C LYS A 54 -15.59 -12.61 35.35
N LEU A 55 -15.37 -11.71 36.30
CA LEU A 55 -14.10 -11.25 36.86
C LEU A 55 -13.43 -10.05 36.14
N THR A 56 -13.86 -8.83 36.50
CA THR A 56 -13.12 -7.89 37.37
C THR A 56 -13.78 -6.52 37.27
N GLY A 57 -14.65 -6.20 38.24
CA GLY A 57 -14.85 -4.81 38.63
C GLY A 57 -13.58 -4.29 39.29
N ILE A 58 -13.36 -2.98 39.23
CA ILE A 58 -12.14 -2.25 39.62
C ILE A 58 -11.12 -2.14 38.48
N HIS A 59 -11.47 -1.46 37.37
CA HIS A 59 -10.50 -0.74 36.52
C HIS A 59 -11.16 0.28 35.54
N GLU A 60 -12.37 0.79 35.82
CA GLU A 60 -13.05 1.74 34.91
C GLU A 60 -12.61 3.20 35.05
N ILE A 61 -11.91 3.57 36.13
CA ILE A 61 -11.44 4.97 36.32
C ILE A 61 -10.08 5.22 35.63
N GLY A 62 -9.36 4.15 35.24
CA GLY A 62 -8.02 4.25 34.64
C GLY A 62 -7.97 4.32 33.11
N LYS A 63 -9.07 4.02 32.40
CA LYS A 63 -9.09 3.99 30.91
C LYS A 63 -9.45 5.33 30.26
N GLN A 64 -10.17 6.21 30.96
CA GLN A 64 -10.49 7.56 30.46
C GLN A 64 -9.22 8.40 30.26
N HIS A 65 -8.26 8.33 31.19
CA HIS A 65 -7.03 9.12 31.11
C HIS A 65 -6.01 8.64 30.06
N THR A 66 -6.11 7.40 29.58
CA THR A 66 -5.23 6.89 28.50
C THR A 66 -5.75 7.16 27.09
N ALA A 67 -7.07 7.36 26.93
CA ALA A 67 -7.67 7.77 25.65
C ALA A 67 -7.43 9.26 25.36
N GLU A 68 -7.51 10.09 26.40
CA GLU A 68 -7.21 11.53 26.34
C GLU A 68 -5.76 11.81 25.92
N ALA A 69 -4.80 10.96 26.30
CA ALA A 69 -3.39 11.13 25.97
C ALA A 69 -3.03 10.86 24.49
N ARG A 70 -3.87 10.16 23.72
CA ARG A 70 -3.67 9.96 22.27
C ARG A 70 -4.49 10.93 21.40
N GLN A 71 -5.47 11.62 21.97
CA GLN A 71 -6.34 12.62 21.31
C GLN A 71 -5.75 14.03 21.30
N ALA A 72 -4.46 14.20 21.57
CA ALA A 72 -3.88 15.50 21.86
C ALA A 72 -3.79 16.50 20.68
N ASN A 73 -4.06 16.12 19.42
CA ASN A 73 -3.64 16.95 18.27
C ASN A 73 -4.67 17.25 17.16
N PHE A 74 -5.95 16.88 17.28
CA PHE A 74 -6.94 17.24 16.24
C PHE A 74 -8.23 17.77 16.85
N GLU A 75 -8.38 19.10 16.86
CA GLU A 75 -9.57 19.81 17.34
C GLU A 75 -10.41 20.25 16.14
N LEU A 76 -11.61 19.68 15.98
CA LEU A 76 -12.62 20.12 15.00
C LEU A 76 -13.68 21.00 15.68
N PRO A 77 -14.21 22.03 15.00
CA PRO A 77 -13.78 22.60 13.72
C PRO A 77 -12.52 23.45 13.86
N ARG A 78 -11.61 23.40 12.87
CA ARG A 78 -10.40 24.23 12.85
C ARG A 78 -10.69 25.65 12.41
N MET A 79 -9.91 26.60 12.92
CA MET A 79 -9.94 27.97 12.41
C MET A 79 -9.49 27.95 10.94
N PRO A 80 -10.31 28.46 10.00
CA PRO A 80 -9.94 28.49 8.59
C PRO A 80 -8.61 29.22 8.41
N PRO A 81 -7.61 28.65 7.71
CA PRO A 81 -6.27 29.24 7.66
C PRO A 81 -6.24 30.64 7.03
N TRP A 82 -7.21 30.97 6.17
CA TRP A 82 -7.36 32.31 5.62
C TRP A 82 -7.89 33.36 6.61
N PHE A 83 -8.44 32.95 7.77
CA PHE A 83 -8.94 33.87 8.78
C PHE A 83 -7.83 34.64 9.48
N VAL A 84 -6.60 34.11 9.50
CA VAL A 84 -5.40 34.77 10.08
C VAL A 84 -5.18 36.16 9.47
N TYR A 85 -5.55 36.35 8.20
CA TYR A 85 -5.44 37.63 7.49
C TYR A 85 -6.61 38.61 7.73
N VAL A 86 -7.66 38.16 8.43
CA VAL A 86 -8.88 38.92 8.74
C VAL A 86 -8.97 39.27 10.22
N GLY A 87 -8.54 38.36 11.11
CA GLY A 87 -8.60 38.56 12.56
C GLY A 87 -7.78 37.54 13.36
N GLY A 88 -7.71 37.76 14.68
CA GLY A 88 -6.99 36.88 15.60
C GLY A 88 -7.83 35.68 16.05
N GLN A 89 -7.16 34.70 16.68
CA GLN A 89 -7.78 33.46 17.19
C GLN A 89 -8.93 33.72 18.18
N GLU A 90 -8.83 34.76 19.01
CA GLU A 90 -9.89 35.15 19.95
C GLU A 90 -11.15 35.67 19.26
N LEU A 91 -10.99 36.40 18.15
CA LEU A 91 -12.12 36.85 17.34
C LEU A 91 -12.81 35.66 16.65
N TYR A 92 -12.03 34.71 16.14
CA TYR A 92 -12.58 33.48 15.58
C TYR A 92 -13.39 32.70 16.61
N LYS A 93 -12.84 32.46 17.80
CA LYS A 93 -13.53 31.76 18.90
C LYS A 93 -14.86 32.42 19.27
N ALA A 94 -14.90 33.75 19.33
CA ALA A 94 -16.13 34.48 19.61
C ALA A 94 -17.17 34.29 18.49
N LEU A 95 -16.76 34.41 17.22
CA LEU A 95 -17.64 34.24 16.07
C LEU A 95 -18.15 32.80 15.95
N ALA A 96 -17.27 31.82 16.07
CA ALA A 96 -17.60 30.39 16.10
C ALA A 96 -18.57 30.09 17.25
N GLY A 97 -18.34 30.65 18.44
CA GLY A 97 -19.24 30.52 19.59
C GLY A 97 -20.65 31.04 19.30
N ILE A 98 -20.79 32.17 18.60
CA ILE A 98 -22.09 32.69 18.17
C ILE A 98 -22.76 31.74 17.17
N LEU A 99 -22.03 31.27 16.15
CA LEU A 99 -22.56 30.37 15.13
C LEU A 99 -23.01 29.02 15.71
N ARG A 100 -22.22 28.45 16.62
CA ARG A 100 -22.55 27.24 17.37
C ARG A 100 -23.82 27.42 18.19
N LEU A 101 -23.97 28.56 18.87
CA LEU A 101 -25.17 28.86 19.67
C LEU A 101 -26.41 29.01 18.78
N VAL A 102 -26.25 29.64 17.60
CA VAL A 102 -27.32 29.74 16.60
C VAL A 102 -27.75 28.34 16.15
N GLY A 103 -26.83 27.48 15.74
CA GLY A 103 -27.14 26.11 15.33
C GLY A 103 -27.90 25.32 16.40
N LEU A 104 -27.44 25.39 17.66
CA LEU A 104 -28.09 24.74 18.80
C LEU A 104 -29.51 25.29 19.06
N SER A 105 -29.69 26.61 18.98
CA SER A 105 -30.99 27.25 19.21
C SER A 105 -32.04 26.87 18.15
N LEU A 106 -31.61 26.70 16.90
CA LEU A 106 -32.50 26.32 15.79
C LEU A 106 -32.98 24.87 15.88
N MET A 107 -32.24 24.00 16.57
CA MET A 107 -32.66 22.64 16.86
C MET A 107 -33.60 22.53 18.06
N ALA A 108 -33.47 23.42 19.05
CA ALA A 108 -34.31 23.41 20.24
C ALA A 108 -35.79 23.72 19.94
N ASP A 109 -36.06 24.46 18.85
CA ASP A 109 -37.41 24.86 18.41
C ASP A 109 -38.03 23.90 17.38
N TYR A 110 -37.93 22.58 17.63
CA TYR A 110 -38.37 21.54 16.69
C TYR A 110 -39.89 21.44 16.50
N LYS A 111 -40.69 22.13 17.33
CA LYS A 111 -42.16 22.15 17.24
C LYS A 111 -42.67 23.03 16.10
N SER A 112 -41.85 23.94 15.62
CA SER A 112 -42.03 24.67 14.37
C SER A 112 -41.18 24.00 13.29
N GLU A 113 -41.81 23.53 12.23
CA GLU A 113 -41.18 22.77 11.14
C GLU A 113 -39.87 23.42 10.62
N GLY A 114 -38.74 22.70 10.69
CA GLY A 114 -37.64 22.85 9.74
C GLY A 114 -36.79 24.13 9.79
N HIS A 115 -36.76 24.91 10.87
CA HIS A 115 -35.97 26.16 10.90
C HIS A 115 -34.46 25.97 10.66
N LEU A 116 -33.87 24.88 11.14
CA LEU A 116 -32.46 24.58 10.85
C LEU A 116 -32.25 24.36 9.34
N SER A 117 -33.04 23.49 8.70
CA SER A 117 -32.86 23.14 7.29
C SER A 117 -33.07 24.35 6.37
N VAL A 118 -34.04 25.20 6.69
CA VAL A 118 -34.31 26.45 5.97
C VAL A 118 -33.16 27.45 6.11
N ILE A 119 -32.57 27.58 7.31
CA ILE A 119 -31.46 28.52 7.53
C ILE A 119 -30.16 27.98 6.93
N THR A 120 -29.91 26.67 6.99
CA THR A 120 -28.74 26.04 6.34
C THR A 120 -28.82 26.10 4.82
N ASP A 121 -30.01 26.19 4.22
CA ASP A 121 -30.18 26.33 2.76
C ASP A 121 -29.62 27.66 2.22
N ILE A 122 -29.53 28.70 3.06
CA ILE A 122 -29.00 30.01 2.68
C ILE A 122 -27.49 29.91 2.34
N PRO A 123 -26.60 29.47 3.26
CA PRO A 123 -25.19 29.25 2.92
C PRO A 123 -25.01 28.14 1.88
N LEU A 124 -25.81 27.06 1.92
CA LEU A 124 -25.74 25.98 0.92
C LEU A 124 -26.01 26.48 -0.51
N GLY A 125 -26.83 27.52 -0.67
CA GLY A 125 -27.08 28.17 -1.96
C GLY A 125 -25.83 28.74 -2.64
N TYR A 126 -24.80 29.14 -1.89
CA TYR A 126 -23.53 29.59 -2.48
C TYR A 126 -22.71 28.43 -3.04
N LEU A 127 -22.74 27.27 -2.37
CA LEU A 127 -22.12 26.04 -2.87
C LEU A 127 -22.81 25.55 -4.13
N ARG A 128 -24.16 25.53 -4.16
CA ARG A 128 -24.93 25.20 -5.37
C ARG A 128 -24.63 26.16 -6.53
N LYS A 129 -24.44 27.44 -6.24
CA LYS A 129 -24.06 28.43 -7.28
C LYS A 129 -22.65 28.15 -7.82
N LEU A 130 -21.70 27.76 -6.97
CA LEU A 130 -20.37 27.29 -7.40
C LEU A 130 -20.48 26.06 -8.31
N VAL A 131 -21.22 25.04 -7.89
CA VAL A 131 -21.46 23.82 -8.70
C VAL A 131 -22.07 24.16 -10.07
N LEU A 132 -23.05 25.06 -10.12
CA LEU A 132 -23.66 25.51 -11.39
C LEU A 132 -22.66 26.21 -12.32
N GLU A 133 -21.75 27.03 -11.79
CA GLU A 133 -20.72 27.68 -12.60
C GLU A 133 -19.67 26.69 -13.13
N VAL A 134 -19.30 25.68 -12.34
CA VAL A 134 -18.40 24.60 -12.78
C VAL A 134 -19.04 23.78 -13.90
N ARG A 135 -20.31 23.38 -13.74
CA ARG A 135 -21.07 22.68 -14.80
C ARG A 135 -21.17 23.50 -16.09
N GLN A 136 -21.38 24.81 -15.99
CA GLN A 136 -21.40 25.67 -17.16
C GLN A 136 -20.03 25.74 -17.85
N LYS A 137 -18.93 25.74 -17.09
CA LYS A 137 -17.57 25.69 -17.64
C LYS A 137 -17.36 24.41 -18.44
N GLU A 138 -17.77 23.25 -17.92
CA GLU A 138 -17.70 21.98 -18.66
C GLU A 138 -18.52 22.00 -19.96
N TYR A 139 -19.76 22.47 -19.89
CA TYR A 139 -20.64 22.56 -21.06
C TYR A 139 -20.06 23.50 -22.14
N THR A 140 -19.47 24.62 -21.72
CA THR A 140 -18.84 25.59 -22.62
C THR A 140 -17.42 25.20 -23.06
N LYS A 141 -16.87 24.09 -22.54
CA LYS A 141 -15.49 23.63 -22.75
C LYS A 141 -14.44 24.71 -22.50
N GLU A 142 -14.72 25.61 -21.56
CA GLU A 142 -13.80 26.67 -21.18
C GLU A 142 -12.59 26.08 -20.42
N SER A 143 -11.40 26.67 -20.59
CA SER A 143 -10.21 26.29 -19.83
C SER A 143 -10.27 26.81 -18.39
N TRP A 144 -9.65 26.11 -17.44
CA TRP A 144 -9.59 26.57 -16.05
C TRP A 144 -8.95 27.97 -15.92
N GLN A 145 -7.96 28.28 -16.76
CA GLN A 145 -7.35 29.61 -16.83
C GLN A 145 -8.37 30.69 -17.18
N SER A 146 -9.18 30.46 -18.23
CA SER A 146 -10.22 31.41 -18.63
C SER A 146 -11.28 31.59 -17.53
N TRP A 147 -11.68 30.50 -16.87
CA TRP A 147 -12.62 30.55 -15.75
C TRP A 147 -12.08 31.34 -14.55
N TYR A 148 -10.81 31.16 -14.19
CA TYR A 148 -10.16 31.93 -13.13
C TYR A 148 -10.00 33.42 -13.48
N HIS A 149 -9.88 33.74 -14.77
CA HIS A 149 -9.84 35.12 -15.26
C HIS A 149 -11.20 35.81 -15.32
N ARG A 150 -12.32 35.08 -15.21
CA ARG A 150 -13.64 35.69 -15.15
C ARG A 150 -13.79 36.56 -13.90
N THR A 151 -14.33 37.76 -14.09
CA THR A 151 -14.62 38.69 -13.00
C THR A 151 -15.69 38.09 -12.07
N GLY A 152 -15.28 37.56 -10.92
CA GLY A 152 -16.20 37.05 -9.88
C GLY A 152 -16.03 35.58 -9.47
N SER A 153 -15.33 34.74 -10.24
CA SER A 153 -15.14 33.30 -9.92
C SER A 153 -14.39 33.10 -8.59
N GLY A 154 -13.30 33.85 -8.39
CA GLY A 154 -12.57 33.84 -7.11
C GLY A 154 -13.38 34.39 -5.93
N GLN A 155 -14.33 35.31 -6.16
CA GLN A 155 -15.23 35.80 -5.11
C GLN A 155 -16.27 34.76 -4.74
N LEU A 156 -16.82 34.05 -5.74
CA LEU A 156 -17.75 32.96 -5.56
C LEU A 156 -17.12 31.82 -4.74
N LEU A 157 -15.89 31.42 -5.08
CA LEU A 157 -15.13 30.42 -4.33
C LEU A 157 -14.98 30.83 -2.86
N ARG A 158 -14.51 32.05 -2.57
CA ARG A 158 -14.40 32.55 -1.18
C ARG A 158 -15.74 32.60 -0.44
N GLN A 159 -16.83 32.94 -1.13
CA GLN A 159 -18.18 32.93 -0.57
C GLN A 159 -18.64 31.51 -0.23
N ALA A 160 -18.40 30.55 -1.12
CA ALA A 160 -18.68 29.14 -0.89
C ALA A 160 -17.83 28.58 0.27
N SER A 161 -16.52 28.84 0.31
CA SER A 161 -15.66 28.42 1.43
C SER A 161 -16.10 29.02 2.76
N THR A 162 -16.50 30.30 2.76
CA THR A 162 -17.08 30.93 3.95
C THR A 162 -18.40 30.26 4.37
N ALA A 163 -19.25 29.92 3.40
CA ALA A 163 -20.53 29.27 3.66
C ALA A 163 -20.34 27.87 4.29
N VAL A 164 -19.38 27.09 3.80
CA VAL A 164 -19.00 25.77 4.37
C VAL A 164 -18.53 25.94 5.82
N CYS A 165 -17.71 26.95 6.12
CA CYS A 165 -17.29 27.23 7.51
C CYS A 165 -18.47 27.52 8.43
N ILE A 166 -19.42 28.35 7.96
CA ILE A 166 -20.62 28.70 8.73
C ILE A 166 -21.46 27.44 8.99
N LEU A 167 -21.67 26.61 7.97
CA LEU A 167 -22.40 25.34 8.08
C LEU A 167 -21.73 24.41 9.10
N ASN A 168 -20.42 24.22 8.98
CA ASN A 168 -19.64 23.36 9.88
C ASN A 168 -19.75 23.82 11.34
N GLU A 169 -19.59 25.12 11.62
CA GLU A 169 -19.70 25.67 12.98
C GLU A 169 -21.13 25.60 13.54
N MET A 170 -22.15 25.82 12.71
CA MET A 170 -23.55 25.67 13.11
C MET A 170 -23.88 24.22 13.48
N ILE A 171 -23.47 23.26 12.65
CA ILE A 171 -23.72 21.83 12.90
C ILE A 171 -22.91 21.34 14.11
N PHE A 172 -21.67 21.79 14.27
CA PHE A 172 -20.85 21.48 15.46
C PHE A 172 -21.47 22.01 16.76
N GLY A 173 -22.22 23.11 16.70
CA GLY A 173 -22.95 23.66 17.85
C GLY A 173 -23.95 22.68 18.49
N ILE A 174 -24.41 21.69 17.72
CA ILE A 174 -25.35 20.65 18.16
C ILE A 174 -24.61 19.45 18.80
N SER A 175 -23.28 19.38 18.66
CA SER A 175 -22.48 18.30 19.25
C SER A 175 -22.54 18.31 20.79
N GLY A 176 -22.39 17.13 21.40
CA GLY A 176 -22.31 17.02 22.87
C GLY A 176 -21.21 17.90 23.47
N GLN A 177 -20.05 18.00 22.81
CA GLN A 177 -18.94 18.83 23.26
C GLN A 177 -19.30 20.33 23.32
N ALA A 178 -19.98 20.84 22.29
CA ALA A 178 -20.43 22.23 22.25
C ALA A 178 -21.51 22.51 23.29
N VAL A 179 -22.47 21.60 23.45
CA VAL A 179 -23.53 21.67 24.47
C VAL A 179 -22.93 21.70 25.88
N ASP A 180 -21.93 20.86 26.16
CA ASP A 180 -21.23 20.83 27.45
C ASP A 180 -20.41 22.11 27.69
N ALA A 181 -19.80 22.68 26.64
CA ALA A 181 -19.08 23.95 26.72
C ALA A 181 -20.03 25.11 27.03
N PHE A 182 -21.18 25.19 26.36
CA PHE A 182 -22.21 26.18 26.64
C PHE A 182 -22.77 26.03 28.05
N THR A 183 -23.06 24.80 28.47
CA THR A 183 -23.55 24.51 29.84
C THR A 183 -22.57 25.03 30.89
N ARG A 184 -21.27 24.74 30.74
CA ARG A 184 -20.22 25.25 31.64
C ARG A 184 -20.11 26.78 31.61
N MET A 185 -20.20 27.39 30.42
CA MET A 185 -20.10 28.84 30.25
C MET A 185 -21.26 29.58 30.92
N PHE A 186 -22.49 29.12 30.70
CA PHE A 186 -23.70 29.72 31.27
C PHE A 186 -23.92 29.37 32.75
N GLN A 187 -23.32 28.30 33.27
CA GLN A 187 -23.27 28.02 34.72
C GLN A 187 -22.26 28.93 35.43
N LYS A 188 -21.06 29.13 34.87
CA LYS A 188 -20.05 30.05 35.44
C LYS A 188 -20.55 31.50 35.53
N SER A 189 -21.37 31.95 34.58
CA SER A 189 -21.96 33.29 34.63
C SER A 189 -23.03 33.46 35.72
N LYS A 190 -23.73 32.37 36.10
CA LYS A 190 -24.64 32.36 37.25
C LYS A 190 -23.89 32.47 38.58
N ILE A 191 -22.78 31.76 38.74
CA ILE A 191 -21.95 31.80 39.96
C ILE A 191 -21.36 33.21 40.17
N LYS A 192 -20.80 33.81 39.11
CA LYS A 192 -20.34 35.21 39.17
C LYS A 192 -21.47 36.20 39.49
N ARG A 193 -22.69 35.97 39.00
CA ARG A 193 -23.83 36.84 39.31
C ARG A 193 -24.31 36.67 40.76
N ALA A 194 -24.23 35.47 41.33
CA ALA A 194 -24.56 35.22 42.73
C ALA A 194 -23.54 35.84 43.70
N GLU A 195 -22.24 35.77 43.38
CA GLU A 195 -21.17 36.39 44.19
C GLU A 195 -21.25 37.93 44.21
N PHE A 196 -21.69 38.57 43.12
CA PHE A 196 -21.95 40.02 43.10
C PHE A 196 -23.21 40.44 43.86
N GLN A 197 -24.17 39.52 44.04
CA GLN A 197 -25.44 39.80 44.70
C GLN A 197 -25.37 39.64 46.23
N GLU A 198 -24.31 39.03 46.76
CA GLU A 198 -24.02 38.97 48.20
C GLU A 198 -23.24 40.19 48.73
N SER A 199 -22.85 41.14 47.86
CA SER A 199 -22.04 42.31 48.27
C SER A 199 -22.80 43.63 48.39
N ASP A 200 -24.08 43.70 48.01
CA ASP A 200 -24.91 44.91 48.16
C ASP A 200 -26.18 44.60 48.97
N ASP A 201 -26.04 44.56 50.30
CA ASP A 201 -27.20 44.53 51.21
C ASP A 201 -26.99 45.55 52.36
N VAL A 202 -27.10 46.84 52.03
CA VAL A 202 -27.46 47.89 52.99
C VAL A 202 -28.43 48.90 52.35
N SER A 203 -29.68 48.87 52.83
CA SER A 203 -30.64 50.00 52.90
C SER A 203 -31.38 50.43 51.62
N SER A 204 -32.66 50.02 51.49
CA SER A 204 -33.83 50.90 51.74
C SER A 204 -35.11 50.28 51.16
N GLY A 205 -36.20 50.41 51.90
CA GLY A 205 -37.46 49.72 51.69
C GLY A 205 -38.17 50.01 50.35
N GLY A 206 -38.55 48.93 49.69
CA GLY A 206 -39.52 48.86 48.60
C GLY A 206 -39.86 47.39 48.36
N GLN A 207 -41.14 47.06 48.21
CA GLN A 207 -41.62 45.67 48.12
C GLN A 207 -40.83 44.84 47.08
N PRO A 208 -40.36 43.62 47.43
CA PRO A 208 -39.78 42.74 46.44
C PRO A 208 -40.92 42.11 45.64
N HIS A 209 -41.11 42.55 44.40
CA HIS A 209 -41.75 41.70 43.41
C HIS A 209 -40.92 40.42 43.32
N LYS A 210 -41.49 39.31 43.79
CA LYS A 210 -40.94 37.96 43.59
C LYS A 210 -40.84 37.67 42.09
N HIS A 211 -39.76 38.11 41.45
CA HIS A 211 -39.27 37.41 40.28
C HIS A 211 -38.73 36.08 40.78
N LYS A 212 -39.56 35.03 40.67
CA LYS A 212 -39.06 33.65 40.72
C LYS A 212 -37.84 33.60 39.80
N PRO A 213 -36.65 33.15 40.26
CA PRO A 213 -35.60 32.83 39.32
C PRO A 213 -36.21 31.74 38.44
N ALA A 214 -36.40 32.05 37.15
CA ALA A 214 -36.75 31.03 36.19
C ALA A 214 -35.62 30.00 36.27
N VAL A 215 -35.92 28.85 36.87
CA VAL A 215 -35.11 27.65 36.74
C VAL A 215 -35.09 27.41 35.25
N LEU A 216 -34.03 27.89 34.59
CA LEU A 216 -33.66 27.45 33.25
C LEU A 216 -33.39 25.97 33.45
N ASP A 217 -34.43 25.20 33.18
CA ASP A 217 -34.49 23.77 33.37
C ASP A 217 -33.23 23.22 32.68
N GLU A 218 -32.40 22.49 33.43
CA GLU A 218 -31.19 21.85 32.90
C GLU A 218 -31.51 20.95 31.70
N SER A 219 -32.80 20.62 31.53
CA SER A 219 -33.43 19.93 30.41
C SER A 219 -33.50 20.71 29.09
N VAL A 220 -33.46 22.06 29.08
CA VAL A 220 -33.65 22.85 27.83
C VAL A 220 -32.48 22.67 26.87
N TRP A 221 -31.27 22.51 27.40
CA TRP A 221 -30.04 22.36 26.63
C TRP A 221 -29.62 20.90 26.45
N LYS A 222 -30.01 20.03 27.38
CA LYS A 222 -30.00 18.57 27.17
C LYS A 222 -31.19 18.22 26.29
N ILE A 223 -31.13 18.60 25.02
CA ILE A 223 -32.05 18.10 24.01
C ILE A 223 -31.80 16.59 23.94
N ALA A 224 -32.56 15.81 24.71
CA ALA A 224 -32.77 14.42 24.40
C ALA A 224 -33.47 14.45 23.04
N LEU A 225 -32.70 14.26 21.95
CA LEU A 225 -33.21 14.20 20.59
C LEU A 225 -34.32 13.14 20.58
N GLN A 226 -35.58 13.56 20.77
CA GLN A 226 -36.73 12.69 20.61
C GLN A 226 -36.69 12.16 19.18
N LYS A 227 -37.09 10.90 18.97
CA LYS A 227 -36.90 10.17 17.69
C LYS A 227 -37.15 11.03 16.43
N GLY A 228 -38.24 11.79 16.38
CA GLY A 228 -38.56 12.68 15.26
C GLY A 228 -37.62 13.88 15.06
N SER A 229 -37.07 14.48 16.12
CA SER A 229 -36.05 15.56 16.01
C SER A 229 -34.71 15.06 15.47
N ARG A 230 -34.41 13.77 15.68
CA ARG A 230 -33.20 13.11 15.19
C ARG A 230 -33.26 12.83 13.70
N ASP A 231 -34.41 12.36 13.21
CA ASP A 231 -34.64 12.11 11.79
C ASP A 231 -34.53 13.42 10.96
N HIS A 232 -35.08 14.53 11.46
CA HIS A 232 -34.93 15.84 10.82
C HIS A 232 -33.48 16.34 10.78
N PHE A 233 -32.69 16.04 11.81
CA PHE A 233 -31.28 16.38 11.85
C PHE A 233 -30.45 15.55 10.86
N ILE A 234 -30.75 14.25 10.75
CA ILE A 234 -30.16 13.33 9.76
C ILE A 234 -30.46 13.82 8.34
N ASP A 235 -31.71 14.18 8.03
CA ASP A 235 -32.10 14.74 6.72
C ASP A 235 -31.37 16.07 6.42
N CYS A 236 -31.23 16.94 7.42
CA CYS A 236 -30.47 18.19 7.28
C CYS A 236 -29.00 17.94 6.95
N ILE A 237 -28.35 17.00 7.65
CA ILE A 237 -26.96 16.61 7.37
C ILE A 237 -26.85 15.95 6.00
N GLY A 238 -27.78 15.07 5.64
CA GLY A 238 -27.82 14.40 4.33
C GLY A 238 -27.83 15.41 3.18
N LYS A 239 -28.64 16.48 3.29
CA LYS A 239 -28.69 17.57 2.31
C LYS A 239 -27.37 18.33 2.17
N ILE A 240 -26.68 18.60 3.28
CA ILE A 240 -25.38 19.30 3.25
C ILE A 240 -24.30 18.38 2.69
N LEU A 241 -24.25 17.14 3.18
CA LEU A 241 -23.27 16.13 2.77
C LEU A 241 -23.38 15.82 1.28
N HIS A 242 -24.59 15.70 0.74
CA HIS A 242 -24.80 15.49 -0.70
C HIS A 242 -24.13 16.57 -1.55
N GLU A 243 -24.21 17.84 -1.14
CA GLU A 243 -23.55 18.95 -1.86
C GLU A 243 -22.04 18.95 -1.63
N TYR A 244 -21.55 18.51 -0.46
CA TYR A 244 -20.12 18.37 -0.16
C TYR A 244 -19.46 17.24 -0.97
N LEU A 245 -20.20 16.17 -1.27
CA LEU A 245 -19.74 15.00 -2.04
C LEU A 245 -19.96 15.15 -3.56
N CYS A 246 -20.50 16.28 -4.02
CA CYS A 246 -20.80 16.52 -5.42
C CYS A 246 -19.51 16.52 -6.28
N SER A 247 -19.47 15.78 -7.39
CA SER A 247 -18.23 15.56 -8.17
C SER A 247 -17.61 16.86 -8.68
N GLU A 248 -18.43 17.83 -9.08
CA GLU A 248 -18.00 19.12 -9.62
C GLU A 248 -17.24 19.97 -8.58
N VAL A 249 -17.46 19.73 -7.29
CA VAL A 249 -16.67 20.36 -6.22
C VAL A 249 -15.23 19.85 -6.29
N TRP A 250 -15.05 18.55 -6.48
CA TRP A 250 -13.76 17.87 -6.45
C TRP A 250 -12.99 17.90 -7.78
N GLU A 251 -13.63 18.29 -8.88
CA GLU A 251 -12.98 18.54 -10.17
C GLU A 251 -12.19 19.87 -10.24
N LEU A 252 -12.29 20.71 -9.20
CA LEU A 252 -11.52 21.96 -9.16
C LEU A 252 -10.01 21.67 -9.09
N PRO A 253 -9.17 22.33 -9.90
CA PRO A 253 -7.76 21.95 -10.07
C PRO A 253 -6.92 22.34 -8.85
N VAL A 254 -6.43 21.34 -8.09
CA VAL A 254 -5.54 21.52 -6.93
C VAL A 254 -4.08 21.72 -7.35
N ASP A 255 -3.65 21.09 -8.44
CA ASP A 255 -2.27 21.15 -8.94
C ASP A 255 -2.27 21.66 -10.39
N HIS A 256 -1.46 22.68 -10.70
CA HIS A 256 -1.06 22.94 -12.08
C HIS A 256 0.27 22.24 -12.36
N PRO A 257 0.39 21.36 -13.38
CA PRO A 257 1.70 20.96 -13.87
C PRO A 257 2.41 22.21 -14.37
N SER A 258 3.56 22.50 -13.76
CA SER A 258 4.46 23.62 -14.03
C SER A 258 4.47 24.06 -15.51
N LEU A 259 3.79 25.18 -15.78
CA LEU A 259 3.63 25.82 -17.10
C LEU A 259 4.91 26.48 -17.65
N LEU A 260 6.09 26.21 -17.09
CA LEU A 260 7.34 26.80 -17.54
C LEU A 260 7.86 26.25 -18.89
N MET A 261 7.21 25.24 -19.49
CA MET A 261 7.69 24.61 -20.74
C MET A 261 6.82 24.82 -21.98
N GLN A 262 5.72 25.59 -21.91
CA GLN A 262 4.92 25.91 -23.10
C GLN A 262 4.38 27.35 -23.08
N SER A 263 5.20 28.32 -23.48
CA SER A 263 4.81 29.26 -24.55
C SER A 263 6.00 30.17 -24.91
N GLY A 264 6.42 30.09 -26.17
CA GLY A 264 7.21 31.15 -26.80
C GLY A 264 6.27 32.28 -27.22
N ALA A 265 5.80 33.07 -26.24
CA ALA A 265 5.02 34.27 -26.48
C ALA A 265 5.81 35.50 -25.98
N GLU A 266 5.73 36.55 -26.78
CA GLU A 266 6.59 37.72 -26.78
C GLU A 266 6.64 38.47 -25.44
N VAL A 267 7.81 39.06 -25.20
CA VAL A 267 8.16 39.86 -24.02
C VAL A 267 7.37 41.17 -24.05
N GLU A 268 6.14 41.16 -23.55
CA GLU A 268 5.49 42.38 -23.06
C GLU A 268 4.89 42.14 -21.66
N ASP A 269 5.45 42.90 -20.72
CA ASP A 269 4.87 43.25 -19.41
C ASP A 269 5.09 42.30 -18.22
N ILE A 270 6.35 42.21 -17.76
CA ILE A 270 6.83 41.53 -16.53
C ILE A 270 5.95 41.84 -15.29
N THR A 271 5.33 43.03 -15.24
CA THR A 271 4.44 43.47 -14.15
C THR A 271 3.11 42.72 -14.14
N SER A 272 2.52 42.45 -15.32
CA SER A 272 1.24 41.73 -15.47
C SER A 272 1.38 40.25 -15.10
N TYR A 273 2.53 39.63 -15.44
CA TYR A 273 2.86 38.27 -15.03
C TYR A 273 2.97 38.15 -13.50
N PHE A 274 3.61 39.12 -12.83
CA PHE A 274 3.78 39.11 -11.38
C PHE A 274 2.44 39.23 -10.61
N PHE A 275 1.54 40.10 -11.07
CA PHE A 275 0.19 40.22 -10.47
C PHE A 275 -0.71 39.02 -10.84
N ARG A 276 -0.54 38.42 -12.02
CA ARG A 276 -1.21 37.17 -12.42
C ARG A 276 -0.85 36.02 -11.50
N ASP A 277 0.44 35.84 -11.23
CA ASP A 277 0.94 34.76 -10.38
C ASP A 277 0.43 34.90 -8.94
N ILE A 278 0.38 36.13 -8.39
CA ILE A 278 -0.13 36.36 -7.02
C ILE A 278 -1.64 36.05 -6.90
N ALA A 279 -2.45 36.43 -7.90
CA ALA A 279 -3.89 36.19 -7.88
C ALA A 279 -4.23 34.70 -8.06
N MET A 280 -3.50 34.00 -8.93
CA MET A 280 -3.63 32.55 -9.12
C MET A 280 -3.17 31.78 -7.87
N LEU A 281 -2.04 32.17 -7.27
CA LEU A 281 -1.54 31.57 -6.03
C LEU A 281 -2.53 31.74 -4.86
N HIS A 282 -3.15 32.93 -4.75
CA HIS A 282 -4.22 33.15 -3.77
C HIS A 282 -5.44 32.26 -4.02
N GLN A 283 -5.80 32.00 -5.27
CA GLN A 283 -6.92 31.10 -5.61
C GLN A 283 -6.57 29.63 -5.31
N GLU A 284 -5.34 29.19 -5.61
CA GLU A 284 -4.83 27.84 -5.30
C GLU A 284 -4.82 27.55 -3.80
N ILE A 285 -4.32 28.51 -3.01
CA ILE A 285 -4.39 28.44 -1.54
C ILE A 285 -5.85 28.39 -1.09
N THR A 286 -6.72 29.25 -1.64
CA THR A 286 -8.15 29.25 -1.27
C THR A 286 -8.82 27.91 -1.60
N LEU A 287 -8.47 27.28 -2.72
CA LEU A 287 -9.05 26.01 -3.16
C LEU A 287 -8.63 24.84 -2.26
N THR A 288 -7.34 24.77 -1.93
CA THR A 288 -6.81 23.78 -1.00
C THR A 288 -7.53 23.85 0.34
N LEU A 289 -7.62 25.07 0.89
CA LEU A 289 -8.25 25.31 2.18
C LEU A 289 -9.77 25.04 2.12
N PHE A 290 -10.39 25.22 0.97
CA PHE A 290 -11.80 24.88 0.76
C PHE A 290 -12.04 23.36 0.90
N PHE A 291 -11.20 22.52 0.30
CA PHE A 291 -11.30 21.07 0.44
C PHE A 291 -11.02 20.59 1.85
N GLU A 292 -10.03 21.18 2.52
CA GLU A 292 -9.77 20.93 3.94
C GLU A 292 -11.02 21.18 4.80
N VAL A 293 -11.71 22.31 4.62
CA VAL A 293 -12.91 22.64 5.42
C VAL A 293 -14.08 21.72 5.07
N ILE A 294 -14.22 21.27 3.82
CA ILE A 294 -15.24 20.26 3.47
C ILE A 294 -14.96 18.93 4.18
N ILE A 295 -13.71 18.47 4.16
CA ILE A 295 -13.30 17.22 4.84
C ILE A 295 -13.56 17.32 6.34
N ASP A 296 -13.18 18.43 6.98
CA ASP A 296 -13.49 18.70 8.38
C ASP A 296 -14.99 18.66 8.66
N GLY A 297 -15.80 19.16 7.73
CA GLY A 297 -17.26 19.09 7.78
C GLY A 297 -17.78 17.66 7.85
N ILE A 298 -17.23 16.74 7.04
CA ILE A 298 -17.57 15.31 7.11
C ILE A 298 -17.24 14.75 8.50
N GLY A 299 -16.08 15.10 9.07
CA GLY A 299 -15.71 14.72 10.43
C GLY A 299 -16.67 15.26 11.51
N ILE A 300 -17.11 16.51 11.36
CA ILE A 300 -18.11 17.14 12.25
C ILE A 300 -19.45 16.42 12.16
N PHE A 301 -19.90 16.05 10.96
CA PHE A 301 -21.16 15.32 10.78
C PHE A 301 -21.10 13.96 11.46
N ALA A 302 -19.98 13.25 11.36
CA ALA A 302 -19.75 11.99 12.06
C ALA A 302 -19.73 12.16 13.59
N LEU A 303 -19.11 13.23 14.10
CA LEU A 303 -19.12 13.57 15.53
C LEU A 303 -20.54 13.82 16.06
N CYS A 304 -21.36 14.54 15.31
CA CYS A 304 -22.71 14.90 15.74
C CYS A 304 -23.70 13.73 15.63
N LEU A 305 -23.57 12.88 14.62
CA LEU A 305 -24.47 11.73 14.40
C LEU A 305 -24.03 10.46 15.13
N GLY A 306 -22.74 10.28 15.40
CA GLY A 306 -22.20 9.07 16.02
C GLY A 306 -22.48 7.84 15.17
N SER A 307 -23.08 6.80 15.76
CA SER A 307 -23.45 5.56 15.05
C SER A 307 -24.42 5.79 13.89
N ASP A 308 -25.22 6.86 13.94
CA ASP A 308 -26.21 7.11 12.90
C ASP A 308 -25.61 7.58 11.59
N PHE A 309 -24.36 8.03 11.60
CA PHE A 309 -23.60 8.33 10.38
C PHE A 309 -23.40 7.08 9.52
N ALA A 310 -23.16 5.93 10.16
CA ALA A 310 -23.02 4.66 9.46
C ALA A 310 -24.38 4.06 9.07
N SER A 311 -25.37 4.08 9.97
CA SER A 311 -26.69 3.49 9.69
C SER A 311 -27.47 4.23 8.60
N SER A 312 -27.20 5.53 8.41
CA SER A 312 -27.80 6.36 7.36
C SER A 312 -27.07 6.24 6.01
N GLY A 313 -26.03 5.42 5.90
CA GLY A 313 -25.27 5.24 4.65
C GLY A 313 -24.20 6.30 4.35
N PHE A 314 -24.13 7.39 5.13
CA PHE A 314 -23.17 8.50 4.92
C PHE A 314 -21.71 8.08 5.00
N LEU A 315 -21.41 7.07 5.83
CA LEU A 315 -20.07 6.47 5.88
C LEU A 315 -19.63 5.93 4.53
N HIS A 316 -20.48 5.15 3.85
CA HIS A 316 -20.15 4.58 2.54
C HIS A 316 -19.90 5.70 1.53
N SER A 317 -20.82 6.67 1.44
CA SER A 317 -20.71 7.81 0.52
C SER A 317 -19.45 8.66 0.71
N SER A 318 -18.89 8.71 1.93
CA SER A 318 -17.74 9.57 2.25
C SER A 318 -16.40 8.82 2.29
N LEU A 319 -16.41 7.51 2.57
CA LEU A 319 -15.18 6.76 2.88
C LEU A 319 -14.22 6.67 1.69
N TYR A 320 -14.73 6.43 0.48
CA TYR A 320 -13.89 6.38 -0.72
C TYR A 320 -13.19 7.74 -0.94
N LEU A 321 -13.95 8.83 -0.89
CA LEU A 321 -13.44 10.19 -1.08
C LEU A 321 -12.34 10.54 -0.07
N LEU A 322 -12.49 10.13 1.19
CA LEU A 322 -11.47 10.35 2.20
C LEU A 322 -10.20 9.54 1.90
N LEU A 323 -10.35 8.27 1.51
CA LEU A 323 -9.22 7.43 1.11
C LEU A 323 -8.51 7.95 -0.15
N GLU A 324 -9.26 8.52 -1.09
CA GLU A 324 -8.72 9.20 -2.27
C GLU A 324 -7.93 10.44 -1.86
N ASN A 325 -8.43 11.26 -0.93
CA ASN A 325 -7.71 12.46 -0.49
C ASN A 325 -6.43 12.17 0.30
N LEU A 326 -6.15 10.91 0.70
CA LEU A 326 -4.85 10.52 1.25
C LEU A 326 -3.71 10.62 0.21
N ILE A 327 -4.03 10.54 -1.09
CA ILE A 327 -3.04 10.66 -2.17
C ILE A 327 -2.84 12.08 -2.66
N CYS A 328 -3.58 13.06 -2.10
CA CYS A 328 -3.43 14.46 -2.47
C CYS A 328 -1.97 14.92 -2.27
N SER A 329 -1.47 15.69 -3.25
CA SER A 329 -0.15 16.34 -3.18
C SER A 329 -0.06 17.27 -1.96
N ASN A 330 -1.16 17.96 -1.68
CA ASN A 330 -1.26 18.95 -0.62
C ASN A 330 -1.27 18.31 0.78
N PHE A 331 -0.38 18.82 1.64
CA PHE A 331 -0.23 18.31 3.00
C PHE A 331 -1.48 18.55 3.86
N GLU A 332 -2.12 19.72 3.77
CA GLU A 332 -3.27 20.06 4.62
C GLU A 332 -4.47 19.17 4.30
N VAL A 333 -4.82 19.02 3.02
CA VAL A 333 -5.92 18.14 2.57
C VAL A 333 -5.67 16.70 3.00
N ARG A 334 -4.45 16.19 2.79
CA ARG A 334 -4.05 14.84 3.19
C ARG A 334 -4.12 14.66 4.71
N SER A 335 -3.61 15.61 5.49
CA SER A 335 -3.61 15.57 6.96
C SER A 335 -5.04 15.66 7.52
N SER A 336 -5.90 16.44 6.88
CA SER A 336 -7.33 16.56 7.25
C SER A 336 -8.04 15.24 7.03
N SER A 337 -7.82 14.61 5.87
CA SER A 337 -8.43 13.33 5.54
C SER A 337 -7.97 12.22 6.50
N ASP A 338 -6.67 12.15 6.79
CA ASP A 338 -6.09 11.23 7.77
C ASP A 338 -6.75 11.37 9.15
N ALA A 339 -6.87 12.61 9.64
CA ALA A 339 -7.46 12.88 10.94
C ALA A 339 -8.97 12.56 10.99
N VAL A 340 -9.72 12.86 9.92
CA VAL A 340 -11.15 12.52 9.82
C VAL A 340 -11.36 11.01 9.71
N LEU A 341 -10.48 10.27 9.03
CA LEU A 341 -10.52 8.81 9.01
C LEU A 341 -10.27 8.21 10.41
N HIS A 342 -9.31 8.75 11.17
CA HIS A 342 -9.08 8.38 12.56
C HIS A 342 -10.30 8.66 13.43
N LEU A 343 -10.94 9.82 13.24
CA LEU A 343 -12.16 10.18 13.92
C LEU A 343 -13.30 9.21 13.60
N LEU A 344 -13.56 8.94 12.32
CA LEU A 344 -14.56 7.97 11.85
C LEU A 344 -14.34 6.59 12.46
N SER A 345 -13.08 6.14 12.52
CA SER A 345 -12.71 4.89 13.16
C SER A 345 -13.17 4.87 14.62
N THR A 346 -12.86 5.92 15.39
CA THR A 346 -13.26 6.00 16.80
C THR A 346 -14.77 6.12 17.00
N THR A 347 -15.49 6.92 16.19
CA THR A 347 -16.94 7.11 16.31
C THR A 347 -17.73 5.87 15.92
N SER A 348 -17.21 5.06 15.00
CA SER A 348 -17.80 3.78 14.59
C SER A 348 -17.41 2.60 15.48
N GLY A 349 -16.60 2.81 16.53
CA GLY A 349 -16.20 1.77 17.48
C GLY A 349 -15.01 0.90 17.03
N HIS A 350 -14.26 1.34 16.02
CA HIS A 350 -13.04 0.67 15.56
C HIS A 350 -11.80 1.24 16.27
N SER A 351 -10.83 0.37 16.57
CA SER A 351 -9.59 0.75 17.26
C SER A 351 -8.56 1.42 16.34
N THR A 352 -8.63 1.15 15.04
CA THR A 352 -7.74 1.72 14.02
C THR A 352 -8.49 1.96 12.72
N VAL A 353 -8.00 2.90 11.89
CA VAL A 353 -8.53 3.14 10.54
C VAL A 353 -8.53 1.87 9.71
N GLY A 354 -7.55 0.98 9.93
CA GLY A 354 -7.52 -0.29 9.22
C GLY A 354 -8.62 -1.27 9.58
N GLN A 355 -9.13 -1.25 10.81
CA GLN A 355 -10.32 -2.04 11.18
C GLN A 355 -11.59 -1.46 10.54
N LEU A 356 -11.69 -0.13 10.43
CA LEU A 356 -12.78 0.53 9.71
C LEU A 356 -12.78 0.14 8.23
N VAL A 357 -11.63 0.20 7.57
CA VAL A 357 -11.49 -0.18 6.15
C VAL A 357 -11.76 -1.68 5.95
N LEU A 358 -11.31 -2.54 6.87
CA LEU A 358 -11.59 -3.97 6.80
C LEU A 358 -13.09 -4.28 6.89
N ALA A 359 -13.80 -3.61 7.81
CA ALA A 359 -15.24 -3.78 7.98
C ALA A 359 -16.05 -3.31 6.76
N ASN A 360 -15.47 -2.44 5.93
CA ASN A 360 -16.11 -1.87 4.73
C ASN A 360 -15.36 -2.27 3.43
N ALA A 361 -14.57 -3.34 3.46
CA ALA A 361 -13.66 -3.69 2.38
C ALA A 361 -14.39 -4.00 1.06
N ASP A 362 -15.52 -4.70 1.12
CA ASP A 362 -16.32 -5.05 -0.06
C ASP A 362 -16.77 -3.80 -0.84
N TYR A 363 -17.26 -2.80 -0.11
CA TYR A 363 -17.69 -1.52 -0.69
C TYR A 363 -16.53 -0.75 -1.34
N ILE A 364 -15.39 -0.66 -0.63
CA ILE A 364 -14.23 0.07 -1.12
C ILE A 364 -13.66 -0.60 -2.37
N VAL A 365 -13.56 -1.94 -2.35
CA VAL A 365 -13.07 -2.72 -3.48
C VAL A 365 -14.01 -2.61 -4.68
N ASP A 366 -15.35 -2.68 -4.50
CA ASP A 366 -16.31 -2.45 -5.60
C ASP A 366 -16.15 -1.05 -6.19
N SER A 367 -15.96 -0.03 -5.34
CA SER A 367 -15.74 1.35 -5.76
C SER A 367 -14.45 1.48 -6.60
N VAL A 368 -13.34 0.89 -6.16
CA VAL A 368 -12.09 0.83 -6.93
C VAL A 368 -12.31 0.12 -8.27
N CYS A 369 -12.95 -1.05 -8.27
CA CYS A 369 -13.23 -1.82 -9.50
C CYS A 369 -14.07 -1.01 -10.49
N ARG A 370 -15.08 -0.29 -10.01
CA ARG A 370 -15.94 0.56 -10.85
C ARG A 370 -15.16 1.68 -11.51
N GLN A 371 -14.27 2.35 -10.75
CA GLN A 371 -13.48 3.44 -11.30
C GLN A 371 -12.34 2.95 -12.21
N LEU A 372 -11.76 1.77 -11.96
CA LEU A 372 -10.82 1.10 -12.86
C LEU A 372 -11.43 0.77 -14.23
N ARG A 373 -12.76 0.65 -14.36
CA ARG A 373 -13.43 0.48 -15.67
C ARG A 373 -13.46 1.76 -16.51
N HIS A 374 -13.22 2.92 -15.88
CA HIS A 374 -13.31 4.24 -16.51
C HIS A 374 -12.05 5.07 -16.21
N LEU A 375 -10.88 4.55 -16.58
CA LEU A 375 -9.57 5.16 -16.28
C LEU A 375 -9.35 6.53 -16.92
N ASP A 376 -9.95 6.79 -18.08
CA ASP A 376 -9.85 8.10 -18.74
C ASP A 376 -10.42 9.23 -17.86
N LEU A 377 -11.42 8.90 -17.03
CA LEU A 377 -12.02 9.83 -16.07
C LEU A 377 -11.32 9.76 -14.70
N ASN A 378 -10.72 8.62 -14.36
CA ASN A 378 -10.19 8.35 -13.02
C ASN A 378 -8.72 7.87 -13.08
N PRO A 379 -7.76 8.73 -13.50
CA PRO A 379 -6.35 8.35 -13.61
C PRO A 379 -5.67 8.14 -12.24
N HIS A 380 -6.27 8.64 -11.16
CA HIS A 380 -5.73 8.58 -9.81
C HIS A 380 -5.94 7.23 -9.11
N VAL A 381 -6.89 6.41 -9.58
CA VAL A 381 -7.35 5.16 -8.95
C VAL A 381 -6.23 4.17 -8.60
N PRO A 382 -5.22 3.94 -9.47
CA PRO A 382 -4.13 3.02 -9.12
C PRO A 382 -3.34 3.51 -7.89
N ASN A 383 -3.18 4.82 -7.73
CA ASN A 383 -2.53 5.40 -6.56
C ASN A 383 -3.39 5.29 -5.32
N VAL A 384 -4.72 5.41 -5.44
CA VAL A 384 -5.65 5.18 -4.32
C VAL A 384 -5.56 3.73 -3.86
N LEU A 385 -5.59 2.77 -4.77
CA LEU A 385 -5.44 1.35 -4.46
C LEU A 385 -4.11 1.06 -3.75
N ALA A 386 -2.99 1.58 -4.28
CA ALA A 386 -1.68 1.42 -3.64
C ALA A 386 -1.62 2.07 -2.25
N SER A 387 -2.19 3.26 -2.10
CA SER A 387 -2.14 4.02 -0.85
C SER A 387 -3.05 3.41 0.20
N MET A 388 -4.26 2.98 -0.17
CA MET A 388 -5.14 2.20 0.68
C MET A 388 -4.40 0.97 1.23
N LEU A 389 -3.78 0.15 0.38
CA LEU A 389 -3.11 -1.08 0.82
C LEU A 389 -1.90 -0.82 1.74
N SER A 390 -1.12 0.22 1.44
CA SER A 390 0.09 0.58 2.20
C SER A 390 -0.20 1.32 3.51
N TYR A 391 -1.08 2.33 3.48
CA TYR A 391 -1.45 3.17 4.61
C TYR A 391 -2.24 2.39 5.68
N VAL A 392 -3.24 1.63 5.24
CA VAL A 392 -4.08 0.85 6.14
C VAL A 392 -3.33 -0.35 6.72
N GLY A 393 -2.43 -0.95 5.92
CA GLY A 393 -1.66 -2.12 6.32
C GLY A 393 -2.48 -3.41 6.46
N VAL A 394 -3.78 -3.38 6.16
CA VAL A 394 -4.72 -4.52 6.27
C VAL A 394 -4.93 -5.26 4.93
N GLY A 395 -4.14 -4.94 3.90
CA GLY A 395 -4.20 -5.61 2.59
C GLY A 395 -4.15 -7.15 2.67
N HIS A 396 -3.45 -7.68 3.66
CA HIS A 396 -3.30 -9.11 3.94
C HIS A 396 -4.63 -9.81 4.30
N LYS A 397 -5.57 -9.12 4.96
CA LYS A 397 -6.88 -9.68 5.35
C LYS A 397 -7.95 -9.58 4.27
N ILE A 398 -7.74 -8.74 3.26
CA ILE A 398 -8.71 -8.50 2.17
C ILE A 398 -8.27 -9.17 0.86
N LEU A 399 -7.21 -10.00 0.87
CA LEU A 399 -6.68 -10.64 -0.34
C LEU A 399 -7.76 -11.30 -1.22
N PRO A 400 -8.75 -12.05 -0.70
CA PRO A 400 -9.78 -12.66 -1.55
C PRO A 400 -10.57 -11.66 -2.39
N LEU A 401 -10.74 -10.43 -1.91
CA LEU A 401 -11.46 -9.37 -2.62
C LEU A 401 -10.59 -8.70 -3.69
N LEU A 402 -9.25 -8.83 -3.60
CA LEU A 402 -8.31 -8.17 -4.51
C LEU A 402 -8.10 -8.90 -5.84
N GLU A 403 -8.74 -10.07 -6.05
CA GLU A 403 -8.63 -10.81 -7.31
C GLU A 403 -9.20 -10.01 -8.51
N GLU A 404 -10.35 -9.35 -8.34
CA GLU A 404 -10.97 -8.52 -9.37
C GLU A 404 -10.13 -7.25 -9.69
N PRO A 405 -9.75 -6.42 -8.69
CA PRO A 405 -8.83 -5.31 -8.94
C PRO A 405 -7.54 -5.74 -9.62
N MET A 406 -6.92 -6.85 -9.20
CA MET A 406 -5.68 -7.33 -9.79
C MET A 406 -5.88 -7.72 -11.26
N ARG A 407 -7.04 -8.28 -11.63
CA ARG A 407 -7.34 -8.61 -13.03
C ARG A 407 -7.45 -7.35 -13.89
N CYS A 408 -8.16 -6.32 -13.42
CA CYS A 408 -8.25 -5.03 -14.10
C CYS A 408 -6.86 -4.39 -14.27
N VAL A 409 -6.06 -4.36 -13.21
CA VAL A 409 -4.68 -3.84 -13.26
C VAL A 409 -3.81 -4.63 -14.24
N SER A 410 -3.95 -5.96 -14.27
CA SER A 410 -3.19 -6.81 -15.18
C SER A 410 -3.51 -6.50 -16.64
N GLN A 411 -4.77 -6.28 -16.99
CA GLN A 411 -5.20 -5.94 -18.35
C GLN A 411 -4.62 -4.60 -18.81
N GLU A 412 -4.54 -3.61 -17.92
CA GLU A 412 -3.95 -2.30 -18.23
C GLU A 412 -2.43 -2.33 -18.36
N LEU A 413 -1.76 -3.25 -17.65
CA LEU A 413 -0.31 -3.46 -17.80
C LEU A 413 0.06 -4.28 -19.05
N GLU A 414 -0.91 -4.79 -19.80
CA GLU A 414 -0.66 -5.41 -21.10
C GLU A 414 -0.17 -4.38 -22.14
N ILE A 415 0.18 -4.86 -23.34
CA ILE A 415 0.74 -4.01 -24.40
C ILE A 415 -0.25 -2.91 -24.82
N LEU A 416 -1.54 -3.24 -24.94
CA LEU A 416 -2.56 -2.29 -25.39
C LEU A 416 -2.88 -1.22 -24.33
N GLY A 417 -3.00 -1.61 -23.05
CA GLY A 417 -3.26 -0.67 -21.95
C GLY A 417 -2.11 0.32 -21.78
N ARG A 418 -0.87 -0.16 -21.76
CA ARG A 418 0.33 0.71 -21.70
C ARG A 418 0.47 1.66 -22.88
N HIS A 419 -0.07 1.30 -24.04
CA HIS A 419 -0.09 2.21 -25.20
C HIS A 419 -1.16 3.30 -25.05
N LYS A 420 -2.34 2.96 -24.50
CA LYS A 420 -3.42 3.92 -24.24
C LYS A 420 -3.08 4.88 -23.09
N HIS A 421 -2.48 4.37 -22.02
CA HIS A 421 -2.17 5.12 -20.80
C HIS A 421 -0.71 4.95 -20.36
N PRO A 422 0.27 5.50 -21.10
CA PRO A 422 1.68 5.31 -20.80
C PRO A 422 2.06 5.83 -19.41
N ASP A 423 1.48 6.96 -18.98
CA ASP A 423 1.76 7.62 -17.71
C ASP A 423 1.27 6.83 -16.49
N LEU A 424 0.30 5.92 -16.68
CA LEU A 424 -0.28 5.11 -15.60
C LEU A 424 0.50 3.83 -15.32
N THR A 425 1.50 3.48 -16.14
CA THR A 425 2.29 2.25 -15.96
C THR A 425 2.94 2.16 -14.57
N ILE A 426 3.55 3.26 -14.09
CA ILE A 426 4.20 3.28 -12.76
C ILE A 426 3.19 3.24 -11.62
N PRO A 427 2.10 4.06 -11.63
CA PRO A 427 1.00 3.92 -10.67
C PRO A 427 0.44 2.49 -10.56
N PHE A 428 0.21 1.82 -11.69
CA PHE A 428 -0.26 0.43 -11.70
C PHE A 428 0.78 -0.53 -11.11
N LEU A 429 2.07 -0.38 -11.44
CA LEU A 429 3.12 -1.19 -10.83
C LEU A 429 3.23 -0.97 -9.32
N LYS A 430 2.98 0.26 -8.84
CA LYS A 430 2.91 0.55 -7.40
C LYS A 430 1.76 -0.22 -6.75
N ALA A 431 0.59 -0.24 -7.37
CA ALA A 431 -0.55 -1.03 -6.89
C ALA A 431 -0.23 -2.54 -6.86
N VAL A 432 0.35 -3.09 -7.94
CA VAL A 432 0.79 -4.49 -7.99
C VAL A 432 1.82 -4.80 -6.91
N SER A 433 2.77 -3.88 -6.65
CA SER A 433 3.76 -4.05 -5.59
C SER A 433 3.11 -4.15 -4.20
N GLU A 434 2.12 -3.30 -3.89
CA GLU A 434 1.42 -3.37 -2.60
C GLU A 434 0.55 -4.63 -2.45
N ILE A 435 -0.11 -5.08 -3.53
CA ILE A 435 -0.82 -6.37 -3.56
C ILE A 435 0.17 -7.54 -3.34
N GLY A 436 1.34 -7.48 -3.99
CA GLY A 436 2.42 -8.45 -3.84
C GLY A 436 2.96 -8.51 -2.41
N LYS A 437 3.18 -7.36 -1.77
CA LYS A 437 3.60 -7.27 -0.35
C LYS A 437 2.55 -7.83 0.60
N ALA A 438 1.26 -7.56 0.36
CA ALA A 438 0.17 -8.13 1.14
C ALA A 438 0.14 -9.66 1.02
N SER A 439 0.24 -10.17 -0.21
CA SER A 439 0.31 -11.62 -0.47
C SER A 439 1.54 -12.27 0.17
N LYS A 440 2.69 -11.59 0.15
CA LYS A 440 3.92 -12.05 0.80
C LYS A 440 3.73 -12.23 2.30
N ARG A 441 3.08 -11.28 2.99
CA ARG A 441 2.84 -11.38 4.44
C ARG A 441 2.03 -12.62 4.79
N GLU A 442 0.94 -12.88 4.06
CA GLU A 442 0.09 -14.05 4.30
C GLU A 442 0.79 -15.36 3.94
N ALA A 443 1.45 -15.42 2.79
CA ALA A 443 2.12 -16.63 2.35
C ALA A 443 3.18 -17.11 3.35
N PHE A 444 3.85 -16.21 4.07
CA PHE A 444 4.84 -16.59 5.08
C PHE A 444 4.22 -17.18 6.35
N SER A 445 2.96 -16.88 6.66
CA SER A 445 2.22 -17.54 7.74
C SER A 445 1.64 -18.91 7.35
N LEU A 446 1.36 -19.15 6.06
CA LEU A 446 0.70 -20.38 5.60
C LEU A 446 1.43 -21.67 6.00
N PRO A 447 2.77 -21.83 5.85
CA PRO A 447 3.44 -23.06 6.26
C PRO A 447 3.32 -23.35 7.75
N SER A 448 3.36 -22.30 8.58
CA SER A 448 3.22 -22.46 10.03
C SER A 448 1.80 -22.87 10.41
N GLN A 449 0.79 -22.28 9.77
CA GLN A 449 -0.61 -22.66 9.95
C GLN A 449 -0.87 -24.10 9.48
N ALA A 450 -0.37 -24.48 8.31
CA ALA A 450 -0.47 -25.83 7.77
C ALA A 450 0.20 -26.85 8.70
N HIS A 451 1.39 -26.53 9.24
CA HIS A 451 2.06 -27.37 10.22
C HIS A 451 1.27 -27.51 11.53
N CYS A 452 0.70 -26.42 12.06
CA CYS A 452 -0.17 -26.47 13.23
C CYS A 452 -1.40 -27.35 12.97
N ASN A 453 -2.02 -27.26 11.79
CA ASN A 453 -3.15 -28.10 11.41
C ASN A 453 -2.76 -29.58 11.35
N LEU A 454 -1.61 -29.89 10.76
CA LEU A 454 -1.05 -31.25 10.75
C LEU A 454 -0.83 -31.80 12.17
N MET A 455 -0.25 -30.99 13.06
CA MET A 455 -0.01 -31.38 14.45
C MET A 455 -1.31 -31.55 15.25
N LEU A 456 -2.29 -30.67 15.05
CA LEU A 456 -3.62 -30.79 15.66
C LEU A 456 -4.35 -32.05 15.16
N PHE A 457 -4.20 -32.40 13.89
CA PHE A 457 -4.72 -33.65 13.35
C PHE A 457 -4.02 -34.85 14.01
N LYS A 458 -2.68 -34.88 14.02
CA LYS A 458 -1.90 -35.98 14.64
C LYS A 458 -2.22 -36.16 16.12
N SER A 459 -2.41 -35.06 16.88
CA SER A 459 -2.79 -35.16 18.29
C SER A 459 -4.18 -35.76 18.46
N LYS A 460 -5.16 -35.34 17.64
CA LYS A 460 -6.53 -35.87 17.70
C LYS A 460 -6.58 -37.35 17.38
N VAL A 461 -5.89 -37.81 16.33
CA VAL A 461 -5.77 -39.24 16.02
C VAL A 461 -5.22 -40.00 17.23
N SER A 462 -4.16 -39.47 17.86
CA SER A 462 -3.59 -40.11 19.05
C SER A 462 -4.52 -40.13 20.27
N ASP A 463 -5.44 -39.17 20.39
CA ASP A 463 -6.38 -39.11 21.51
C ASP A 463 -7.55 -40.08 21.27
N SER A 464 -8.07 -40.17 20.04
CA SER A 464 -9.05 -41.19 19.63
C SER A 464 -8.50 -42.61 19.81
N GLU A 465 -7.24 -42.87 19.44
CA GLU A 465 -6.58 -44.17 19.67
C GLU A 465 -6.50 -44.54 21.17
N LYS A 466 -6.23 -43.56 22.04
CA LYS A 466 -6.16 -43.76 23.50
C LYS A 466 -7.54 -44.00 24.12
N GLU A 467 -8.57 -43.31 23.65
CA GLU A 467 -9.96 -43.50 24.09
C GLU A 467 -10.46 -44.91 23.73
N VAL A 468 -10.28 -45.33 22.47
CA VAL A 468 -10.60 -46.69 22.03
C VAL A 468 -9.83 -47.74 22.84
N GLN A 469 -8.56 -47.51 23.13
CA GLN A 469 -7.75 -48.42 23.94
C GLN A 469 -8.15 -48.43 25.43
N ALA A 470 -8.69 -47.32 25.95
CA ALA A 470 -9.22 -47.23 27.32
C ALA A 470 -10.58 -47.94 27.45
N GLU A 471 -11.44 -47.83 26.45
CA GLU A 471 -12.72 -48.56 26.37
C GLU A 471 -12.51 -50.07 26.25
N LEU A 472 -11.55 -50.52 25.43
CA LEU A 472 -11.16 -51.93 25.34
C LEU A 472 -10.59 -52.49 26.65
N ARG A 473 -9.99 -51.64 27.50
CA ARG A 473 -9.50 -52.03 28.84
C ARG A 473 -10.60 -52.03 29.90
N GLN A 474 -11.66 -51.24 29.72
CA GLN A 474 -12.84 -51.21 30.58
C GLN A 474 -13.95 -52.07 29.97
N GLY A 475 -13.79 -53.40 30.01
CA GLY A 475 -14.84 -54.33 29.55
C GLY A 475 -16.16 -54.08 30.28
N SER A 476 -17.07 -53.31 29.68
CA SER A 476 -18.37 -52.99 30.23
C SER A 476 -19.48 -53.32 29.23
N SER A 477 -20.27 -54.30 29.62
CA SER A 477 -21.54 -54.66 29.01
C SER A 477 -22.62 -53.64 29.38
N SER A 478 -22.90 -52.66 28.51
CA SER A 478 -24.16 -51.90 28.62
C SER A 478 -24.62 -51.36 27.26
N GLY A 479 -25.79 -51.82 26.83
CA GLY A 479 -26.79 -51.05 26.09
C GLY A 479 -26.44 -50.59 24.66
N PHE A 480 -27.05 -51.25 23.69
CA PHE A 480 -27.09 -50.96 22.25
C PHE A 480 -27.68 -49.57 21.83
N ALA A 481 -27.70 -48.57 22.72
CA ALA A 481 -28.30 -47.25 22.46
C ALA A 481 -27.29 -46.08 22.37
N ASP A 482 -26.07 -46.21 22.92
CA ASP A 482 -25.05 -45.13 22.92
C ASP A 482 -24.15 -45.11 21.66
N GLY A 483 -24.10 -46.18 20.88
CA GLY A 483 -23.19 -46.29 19.73
C GLY A 483 -23.49 -45.35 18.55
N ILE A 484 -24.74 -44.86 18.43
CA ILE A 484 -25.16 -43.93 17.37
C ILE A 484 -24.76 -42.48 17.73
N ASP A 485 -24.79 -42.13 19.02
CA ASP A 485 -24.46 -40.77 19.48
C ASP A 485 -22.95 -40.50 19.40
N VAL A 486 -22.13 -41.52 19.70
CA VAL A 486 -20.66 -41.47 19.57
C VAL A 486 -20.22 -41.37 18.11
N THR A 487 -20.82 -42.14 17.19
CA THR A 487 -20.47 -42.10 15.76
C THR A 487 -20.91 -40.80 15.07
N LEU A 488 -22.03 -40.19 15.50
CA LEU A 488 -22.44 -38.86 15.02
C LEU A 488 -21.50 -37.76 15.53
N MET A 489 -21.11 -37.80 16.80
CA MET A 489 -20.19 -36.82 17.39
C MET A 489 -18.78 -36.92 16.77
N GLU A 490 -18.29 -38.12 16.47
CA GLU A 490 -17.03 -38.32 15.74
C GLU A 490 -17.11 -37.79 14.30
N SER A 491 -18.23 -38.02 13.60
CA SER A 491 -18.45 -37.51 12.24
C SER A 491 -18.42 -35.97 12.18
N GLU A 492 -19.08 -35.29 13.12
CA GLU A 492 -19.07 -33.81 13.20
C GLU A 492 -17.65 -33.24 13.44
N GLN A 493 -16.85 -33.95 14.23
CA GLN A 493 -15.46 -33.55 14.48
C GLN A 493 -14.58 -33.71 13.24
N TRP A 494 -14.77 -34.80 12.49
CA TRP A 494 -14.08 -35.05 11.22
C TRP A 494 -14.50 -34.05 10.14
N GLU A 495 -15.80 -33.74 10.04
CA GLU A 495 -16.33 -32.67 9.17
C GLU A 495 -15.68 -31.32 9.48
N THR A 496 -15.53 -30.98 10.77
CA THR A 496 -14.88 -29.73 11.18
C THR A 496 -13.40 -29.66 10.73
N ILE A 497 -12.67 -30.77 10.80
CA ILE A 497 -11.27 -30.85 10.37
C ILE A 497 -11.17 -30.74 8.85
N VAL A 498 -12.01 -31.48 8.12
CA VAL A 498 -12.07 -31.45 6.65
C VAL A 498 -12.47 -30.07 6.13
N PHE A 499 -13.43 -29.41 6.77
CA PHE A 499 -13.84 -28.06 6.44
C PHE A 499 -12.68 -27.07 6.62
N LYS A 500 -11.97 -27.12 7.75
CA LYS A 500 -10.80 -26.26 8.01
C LYS A 500 -9.67 -26.48 6.99
N LEU A 501 -9.40 -27.73 6.62
CA LEU A 501 -8.41 -28.05 5.60
C LEU A 501 -8.83 -27.49 4.23
N THR A 502 -10.10 -27.64 3.87
CA THR A 502 -10.66 -27.15 2.61
C THR A 502 -10.59 -25.62 2.53
N ASP A 503 -10.89 -24.92 3.63
CA ASP A 503 -10.81 -23.47 3.72
C ASP A 503 -9.35 -22.99 3.60
N SER A 504 -8.41 -23.61 4.33
CA SER A 504 -6.97 -23.35 4.21
C SER A 504 -6.48 -23.52 2.77
N ARG A 505 -6.89 -24.61 2.11
CA ARG A 505 -6.55 -24.90 0.72
C ARG A 505 -7.04 -23.79 -0.22
N ARG A 506 -8.31 -23.42 -0.12
CA ARG A 506 -8.92 -22.36 -0.96
C ARG A 506 -8.18 -21.05 -0.76
N TYR A 507 -7.95 -20.67 0.50
CA TYR A 507 -7.24 -19.44 0.83
C TYR A 507 -5.81 -19.43 0.25
N ARG A 508 -5.04 -20.50 0.42
CA ARG A 508 -3.71 -20.66 -0.19
C ARG A 508 -3.76 -20.55 -1.71
N GLN A 509 -4.75 -21.18 -2.36
CA GLN A 509 -4.93 -21.10 -3.81
C GLN A 509 -5.22 -19.68 -4.29
N THR A 510 -6.03 -18.92 -3.54
CA THR A 510 -6.30 -17.50 -3.78
C THR A 510 -5.01 -16.67 -3.68
N VAL A 511 -4.23 -16.83 -2.60
CA VAL A 511 -2.92 -16.15 -2.43
C VAL A 511 -2.00 -16.49 -3.62
N GLY A 512 -1.89 -17.77 -3.96
CA GLY A 512 -1.10 -18.19 -5.12
C GLY A 512 -1.60 -17.64 -6.45
N SER A 513 -2.92 -17.41 -6.61
CA SER A 513 -3.54 -16.92 -7.84
C SER A 513 -3.21 -15.45 -8.04
N ILE A 514 -3.43 -14.65 -7.00
CA ILE A 514 -3.14 -13.22 -6.99
C ILE A 514 -1.65 -12.98 -7.27
N VAL A 515 -0.76 -13.72 -6.63
CA VAL A 515 0.70 -13.61 -6.87
C VAL A 515 1.07 -14.04 -8.28
N GLY A 516 0.46 -15.11 -8.79
CA GLY A 516 0.62 -15.53 -10.18
C GLY A 516 0.22 -14.44 -11.18
N SER A 517 -0.88 -13.74 -10.92
CA SER A 517 -1.32 -12.57 -11.70
C SER A 517 -0.34 -11.39 -11.58
N CYS A 518 0.17 -11.10 -10.38
CA CYS A 518 1.19 -10.06 -10.16
C CYS A 518 2.45 -10.33 -11.00
N LEU A 519 2.94 -11.58 -10.97
CA LEU A 519 4.09 -12.00 -11.76
C LEU A 519 3.81 -11.89 -13.27
N THR A 520 2.64 -12.34 -13.71
CA THR A 520 2.24 -12.29 -15.13
C THR A 520 2.18 -10.85 -15.64
N ALA A 521 1.64 -9.92 -14.84
CA ALA A 521 1.57 -8.50 -15.17
C ALA A 521 2.94 -7.81 -15.19
N ALA A 522 3.82 -8.13 -14.24
CA ALA A 522 5.14 -7.49 -14.12
C ALA A 522 6.19 -8.05 -15.10
N THR A 523 6.08 -9.32 -15.48
CA THR A 523 7.10 -10.03 -16.28
C THR A 523 7.46 -9.33 -17.60
N PRO A 524 6.49 -8.92 -18.45
CA PRO A 524 6.78 -8.21 -19.70
C PRO A 524 7.49 -6.87 -19.52
N LEU A 525 7.37 -6.23 -18.35
CA LEU A 525 7.98 -4.94 -18.05
C LEU A 525 9.49 -5.02 -17.78
N LEU A 526 10.03 -6.23 -17.61
CA LEU A 526 11.48 -6.44 -17.60
C LEU A 526 12.15 -5.99 -18.92
N ALA A 527 11.44 -6.09 -20.04
CA ALA A 527 11.92 -5.64 -21.35
C ALA A 527 11.62 -4.15 -21.65
N SER A 528 11.08 -3.40 -20.69
CA SER A 528 10.75 -1.98 -20.85
C SER A 528 12.00 -1.11 -21.02
N MET A 529 11.87 0.02 -21.71
CA MET A 529 12.92 1.05 -21.77
C MET A 529 12.90 1.98 -20.55
N SER A 530 11.79 1.99 -19.79
CA SER A 530 11.67 2.81 -18.58
C SER A 530 12.42 2.16 -17.42
N GLN A 531 13.44 2.85 -16.91
CA GLN A 531 14.22 2.41 -15.75
C GLN A 531 13.34 2.15 -14.54
N ALA A 532 12.41 3.07 -14.23
CA ALA A 532 11.53 2.94 -13.06
C ALA A 532 10.61 1.71 -13.17
N ALA A 533 10.08 1.44 -14.38
CA ALA A 533 9.22 0.29 -14.61
C ALA A 533 9.98 -1.03 -14.47
N CYS A 534 11.20 -1.12 -15.01
CA CYS A 534 12.03 -2.32 -14.88
C CYS A 534 12.41 -2.60 -13.42
N LEU A 535 12.78 -1.57 -12.66
CA LEU A 535 13.14 -1.72 -11.24
C LEU A 535 11.94 -2.19 -10.42
N ALA A 536 10.77 -1.58 -10.60
CA ALA A 536 9.55 -2.00 -9.93
C ALA A 536 9.15 -3.45 -10.32
N ALA A 537 9.28 -3.82 -11.60
CA ALA A 537 9.02 -5.18 -12.06
C ALA A 537 9.99 -6.20 -11.43
N LEU A 538 11.28 -5.87 -11.31
CA LEU A 538 12.28 -6.71 -10.65
C LEU A 538 11.95 -6.93 -9.17
N ASP A 539 11.51 -5.90 -8.46
CA ASP A 539 11.09 -6.00 -7.05
C ASP A 539 9.84 -6.89 -6.90
N ILE A 540 8.83 -6.71 -7.77
CA ILE A 540 7.62 -7.55 -7.80
C ILE A 540 7.97 -9.02 -8.08
N ILE A 541 8.92 -9.28 -8.98
CA ILE A 541 9.34 -10.65 -9.33
C ILE A 541 10.06 -11.33 -8.16
N GLU A 542 10.98 -10.63 -7.49
CA GLU A 542 11.66 -11.20 -6.32
C GLU A 542 10.67 -11.54 -5.19
N ASP A 543 9.78 -10.60 -4.88
CA ASP A 543 8.75 -10.81 -3.86
C ASP A 543 7.76 -11.90 -4.27
N GLY A 544 7.33 -11.93 -5.54
CA GLY A 544 6.38 -12.90 -6.05
C GLY A 544 6.93 -14.33 -6.07
N ILE A 545 8.19 -14.53 -6.48
CA ILE A 545 8.85 -15.84 -6.44
C ILE A 545 9.05 -16.33 -5.01
N SER A 546 9.49 -15.45 -4.10
CA SER A 546 9.59 -15.79 -2.67
C SER A 546 8.23 -16.19 -2.09
N THR A 547 7.15 -15.53 -2.51
CA THR A 547 5.78 -15.79 -2.06
C THR A 547 5.27 -17.13 -2.60
N LEU A 548 5.46 -17.42 -3.89
CA LEU A 548 5.09 -18.70 -4.49
C LEU A 548 5.82 -19.89 -3.83
N ALA A 549 7.09 -19.72 -3.47
CA ALA A 549 7.85 -20.77 -2.79
C ALA A 549 7.24 -21.12 -1.42
N LYS A 550 6.75 -20.13 -0.67
CA LYS A 550 6.05 -20.35 0.60
C LYS A 550 4.67 -20.96 0.42
N VAL A 551 3.95 -20.57 -0.62
CA VAL A 551 2.69 -21.22 -1.02
C VAL A 551 2.90 -22.70 -1.35
N GLU A 552 3.98 -23.05 -2.05
CA GLU A 552 4.32 -24.45 -2.37
C GLU A 552 4.79 -25.23 -1.14
N GLU A 553 5.53 -24.60 -0.23
CA GLU A 553 5.92 -25.20 1.05
C GLU A 553 4.69 -25.56 1.90
N ALA A 554 3.71 -24.64 2.00
CA ALA A 554 2.44 -24.90 2.68
C ALA A 554 1.64 -26.02 2.00
N TYR A 555 1.62 -26.05 0.67
CA TYR A 555 0.98 -27.12 -0.09
C TYR A 555 1.55 -28.51 0.24
N LYS A 556 2.88 -28.65 0.37
CA LYS A 556 3.50 -29.95 0.72
C LYS A 556 3.01 -30.46 2.08
N LEU A 557 2.89 -29.56 3.07
CA LEU A 557 2.39 -29.89 4.40
C LEU A 557 0.88 -30.21 4.39
N GLU A 558 0.09 -29.44 3.66
CA GLU A 558 -1.34 -29.72 3.49
C GLU A 558 -1.58 -31.06 2.79
N LYS A 559 -0.74 -31.40 1.80
CA LYS A 559 -0.79 -32.69 1.11
C LYS A 559 -0.49 -33.85 2.06
N GLU A 560 0.55 -33.75 2.88
CA GLU A 560 0.83 -34.75 3.93
C GLU A 560 -0.36 -34.90 4.89
N THR A 561 -0.95 -33.76 5.31
CA THR A 561 -2.12 -33.75 6.20
C THR A 561 -3.33 -34.43 5.54
N LYS A 562 -3.56 -34.14 4.26
CA LYS A 562 -4.65 -34.71 3.47
C LYS A 562 -4.49 -36.23 3.34
N GLU A 563 -3.31 -36.70 2.95
CA GLU A 563 -3.02 -38.14 2.80
C GLU A 563 -3.25 -38.87 4.13
N ALA A 564 -2.81 -38.29 5.24
CA ALA A 564 -3.05 -38.85 6.57
C ALA A 564 -4.54 -38.85 6.98
N ILE A 565 -5.31 -37.81 6.62
CA ILE A 565 -6.76 -37.78 6.85
C ILE A 565 -7.47 -38.84 5.99
N GLU A 566 -7.05 -39.04 4.72
CA GLU A 566 -7.65 -40.05 3.85
C GLU A 566 -7.41 -41.48 4.32
N GLU A 567 -6.26 -41.74 4.96
CA GLU A 567 -5.96 -43.00 5.63
C GLU A 567 -6.86 -43.21 6.85
N GLU A 568 -7.06 -42.17 7.68
CA GLU A 568 -7.89 -42.26 8.88
C GLU A 568 -9.40 -42.31 8.58
N LEU A 569 -9.89 -41.57 7.58
CA LEU A 569 -11.29 -41.68 7.15
C LEU A 569 -11.60 -43.09 6.60
N GLN A 570 -10.59 -43.75 6.03
CA GLN A 570 -10.70 -45.14 5.59
C GLN A 570 -10.70 -46.12 6.78
N SER A 571 -9.90 -45.87 7.84
CA SER A 571 -9.93 -46.68 9.07
C SER A 571 -11.28 -46.53 9.81
N CYS A 572 -11.86 -45.33 9.84
CA CYS A 572 -13.15 -45.03 10.45
C CYS A 572 -14.38 -45.36 9.58
N SER A 573 -14.21 -45.92 8.37
CA SER A 573 -15.28 -46.23 7.41
C SER A 573 -16.14 -45.03 6.93
N LEU A 574 -15.60 -43.81 7.00
CA LEU A 574 -16.25 -42.56 6.60
C LEU A 574 -16.05 -42.24 5.10
N TYR A 575 -16.51 -43.14 4.23
CA TYR A 575 -16.28 -43.06 2.79
C TYR A 575 -16.88 -41.81 2.11
N GLN A 576 -18.04 -41.33 2.57
CA GLN A 576 -18.66 -40.13 2.00
C GLN A 576 -17.77 -38.89 2.16
N LEU A 577 -17.16 -38.73 3.34
CA LEU A 577 -16.26 -37.61 3.61
C LEU A 577 -14.98 -37.70 2.77
N LYS A 578 -14.44 -38.92 2.62
CA LYS A 578 -13.30 -39.19 1.74
C LYS A 578 -13.58 -38.86 0.27
N ASP A 579 -14.75 -39.24 -0.24
CA ASP A 579 -15.14 -38.95 -1.62
C ASP A 579 -15.24 -37.43 -1.86
N THR A 580 -15.75 -36.66 -0.90
CA THR A 580 -15.79 -35.19 -1.01
C THR A 580 -14.40 -34.54 -1.02
N LEU A 581 -13.46 -35.05 -0.23
CA LEU A 581 -12.06 -34.60 -0.22
C LEU A 581 -11.34 -34.91 -1.53
N THR A 582 -11.64 -36.06 -2.13
CA THR A 582 -11.03 -36.53 -3.37
C THR A 582 -11.58 -35.79 -4.59
N ALA A 583 -12.89 -35.53 -4.63
CA ALA A 583 -13.55 -34.81 -5.73
C ALA A 583 -13.13 -33.34 -5.85
N ALA A 584 -12.63 -32.74 -4.76
CA ALA A 584 -12.16 -31.35 -4.73
C ALA A 584 -10.72 -31.17 -5.25
N ASP A 585 -10.06 -32.23 -5.74
CA ASP A 585 -8.66 -32.15 -6.23
C ASP A 585 -8.54 -31.67 -7.68
N ASP A 586 -8.18 -30.39 -7.82
CA ASP A 586 -7.62 -29.85 -9.06
C ASP A 586 -6.08 -29.88 -9.02
N SER A 587 -5.51 -31.05 -9.34
CA SER A 587 -4.05 -31.32 -9.34
C SER A 587 -3.23 -30.41 -10.27
N THR A 588 -3.88 -29.70 -11.20
CA THR A 588 -3.22 -28.85 -12.20
C THR A 588 -2.71 -27.51 -11.65
N VAL A 589 -3.21 -27.09 -10.48
CA VAL A 589 -3.07 -25.73 -9.94
C VAL A 589 -1.92 -25.62 -8.91
N GLU A 590 -1.20 -26.69 -8.64
CA GLU A 590 -0.47 -26.84 -7.36
C GLU A 590 1.05 -26.60 -7.46
N ASN A 591 1.67 -26.84 -8.62
CA ASN A 591 3.11 -26.60 -8.85
C ASN A 591 3.32 -25.30 -9.66
N ARG A 592 3.27 -24.14 -8.99
CA ARG A 592 3.30 -22.83 -9.68
C ARG A 592 4.69 -22.22 -9.81
N LEU A 593 5.64 -22.58 -8.94
CA LEU A 593 6.94 -21.92 -8.82
C LEU A 593 7.81 -22.07 -10.07
N LEU A 594 8.13 -23.31 -10.45
CA LEU A 594 9.01 -23.58 -11.60
C LEU A 594 8.40 -23.18 -12.95
N PRO A 595 7.09 -23.40 -13.22
CA PRO A 595 6.46 -22.90 -14.44
C PRO A 595 6.47 -21.37 -14.54
N ALA A 596 6.26 -20.64 -13.44
CA ALA A 596 6.39 -19.19 -13.42
C ALA A 596 7.82 -18.75 -13.75
N MET A 597 8.82 -19.38 -13.13
CA MET A 597 10.22 -19.09 -13.41
C MET A 597 10.62 -19.40 -14.86
N ASN A 598 10.05 -20.45 -15.47
CA ASN A 598 10.27 -20.74 -16.89
C ASN A 598 9.81 -19.60 -17.81
N LYS A 599 8.70 -18.94 -17.47
CA LYS A 599 8.18 -17.79 -18.22
C LYS A 599 9.00 -16.51 -17.98
N ILE A 600 9.50 -16.31 -16.77
CA ILE A 600 10.26 -15.12 -16.37
C ILE A 600 11.71 -15.16 -16.90
N TRP A 601 12.36 -16.33 -16.92
CA TRP A 601 13.79 -16.45 -17.23
C TRP A 601 14.23 -15.79 -18.54
N PRO A 602 13.56 -16.01 -19.70
CA PRO A 602 13.97 -15.36 -20.95
C PRO A 602 13.99 -13.83 -20.85
N LEU A 603 13.07 -13.25 -20.09
CA LEU A 603 12.97 -11.80 -19.91
C LEU A 603 14.01 -11.25 -18.92
N LEU A 604 14.47 -12.06 -17.96
CA LEU A 604 15.66 -11.73 -17.16
C LEU A 604 16.92 -11.72 -18.01
N VAL A 605 17.06 -12.66 -18.95
CA VAL A 605 18.19 -12.67 -19.90
C VAL A 605 18.17 -11.40 -20.78
N VAL A 606 16.99 -11.01 -21.29
CA VAL A 606 16.81 -9.73 -22.02
C VAL A 606 17.17 -8.53 -21.13
N CYS A 607 16.77 -8.54 -19.86
CA CYS A 607 17.08 -7.49 -18.89
C CYS A 607 18.61 -7.32 -18.68
N VAL A 608 19.36 -8.43 -18.62
CA VAL A 608 20.84 -8.42 -18.53
C VAL A 608 21.50 -7.84 -19.79
N GLN A 609 20.87 -7.96 -20.95
CA GLN A 609 21.37 -7.42 -22.22
C GLN A 609 21.09 -5.91 -22.39
N GLN A 610 20.35 -5.28 -21.48
CA GLN A 610 20.03 -3.86 -21.57
C GLN A 610 21.24 -2.96 -21.31
N LYS A 611 21.20 -1.75 -21.87
CA LYS A 611 22.24 -0.72 -21.66
C LYS A 611 22.19 -0.10 -20.26
N ASN A 612 21.08 -0.21 -19.55
CA ASN A 612 20.90 0.44 -18.25
C ASN A 612 21.62 -0.32 -17.12
N THR A 613 22.78 0.20 -16.72
CA THR A 613 23.63 -0.43 -15.69
C THR A 613 22.96 -0.55 -14.31
N VAL A 614 22.01 0.32 -13.96
CA VAL A 614 21.29 0.25 -12.67
C VAL A 614 20.35 -0.94 -12.67
N VAL A 615 19.60 -1.12 -13.77
CA VAL A 615 18.67 -2.24 -13.96
C VAL A 615 19.43 -3.56 -14.00
N VAL A 616 20.54 -3.65 -14.76
CA VAL A 616 21.35 -4.87 -14.86
C VAL A 616 21.91 -5.30 -13.50
N ARG A 617 22.40 -4.34 -12.70
CA ARG A 617 22.90 -4.63 -11.34
C ARG A 617 21.80 -5.18 -10.44
N ARG A 618 20.60 -4.58 -10.47
CA ARG A 618 19.45 -5.08 -9.72
C ARG A 618 19.03 -6.46 -10.23
N CYS A 619 19.05 -6.68 -11.54
CA CYS A 619 18.73 -7.97 -12.16
C CYS A 619 19.63 -9.09 -11.66
N PHE A 620 20.94 -8.88 -11.51
CA PHE A 620 21.84 -9.90 -10.94
C PHE A 620 21.52 -10.22 -9.48
N SER A 621 21.12 -9.23 -8.67
CA SER A 621 20.64 -9.47 -7.31
C SER A 621 19.38 -10.33 -7.32
N VAL A 622 18.41 -10.02 -8.18
CA VAL A 622 17.17 -10.81 -8.31
C VAL A 622 17.47 -12.23 -8.78
N ILE A 623 18.33 -12.40 -9.79
CA ILE A 623 18.74 -13.72 -10.28
C ILE A 623 19.38 -14.54 -9.16
N SER A 624 20.25 -13.92 -8.35
CA SER A 624 20.84 -14.58 -7.19
C SER A 624 19.77 -15.10 -6.22
N SER A 625 18.79 -14.26 -5.87
CA SER A 625 17.69 -14.62 -4.97
C SER A 625 16.79 -15.72 -5.55
N VAL A 626 16.31 -15.56 -6.78
CA VAL A 626 15.34 -16.51 -7.38
C VAL A 626 15.96 -17.88 -7.67
N VAL A 627 17.25 -17.96 -8.02
CA VAL A 627 17.94 -19.25 -8.21
C VAL A 627 18.12 -19.98 -6.88
N GLN A 628 18.41 -19.26 -5.79
CA GLN A 628 18.47 -19.86 -4.45
C GLN A 628 17.11 -20.39 -3.98
N ILE A 629 16.02 -19.73 -4.36
CA ILE A 629 14.65 -20.14 -4.01
C ILE A 629 14.21 -21.36 -4.83
N CYS A 630 14.40 -21.33 -6.16
CA CYS A 630 13.92 -22.36 -7.08
C CYS A 630 14.82 -23.60 -7.16
N GLY A 631 16.06 -23.52 -6.66
CA GLY A 631 17.04 -24.61 -6.71
C GLY A 631 17.89 -24.61 -7.99
N GLY A 632 19.14 -25.05 -7.88
CA GLY A 632 20.16 -24.88 -8.91
C GLY A 632 20.00 -25.80 -10.13
N ASP A 633 19.49 -27.03 -9.93
CA ASP A 633 19.37 -28.04 -11.00
C ASP A 633 18.53 -27.54 -12.17
N PHE A 634 17.48 -26.78 -11.87
CA PHE A 634 16.59 -26.16 -12.85
C PHE A 634 17.31 -25.15 -13.76
N PHE A 635 18.37 -24.50 -13.28
CA PHE A 635 19.11 -23.47 -14.02
C PHE A 635 20.40 -23.98 -14.66
N SER A 636 20.89 -25.16 -14.33
CA SER A 636 22.16 -25.69 -14.85
C SER A 636 22.21 -25.65 -16.40
N ARG A 637 21.16 -26.17 -17.07
CA ARG A 637 21.04 -26.11 -18.54
C ARG A 637 20.84 -24.68 -19.06
N ARG A 638 20.18 -23.81 -18.29
CA ARG A 638 19.90 -22.43 -18.69
C ARG A 638 21.15 -21.57 -18.63
N PHE A 639 21.97 -21.70 -17.60
CA PHE A 639 23.28 -21.03 -17.53
C PHE A 639 24.24 -21.58 -18.59
N HIS A 640 24.13 -22.85 -18.97
CA HIS A 640 24.89 -23.35 -20.11
C HIS A 640 24.47 -22.67 -21.43
N THR A 641 23.17 -22.54 -21.71
CA THR A 641 22.66 -21.95 -22.96
C THR A 641 22.77 -20.42 -23.00
N ASP A 642 22.29 -19.73 -21.95
CA ASP A 642 22.17 -18.26 -21.90
C ASP A 642 23.36 -17.59 -21.21
N GLY A 643 24.20 -18.35 -20.51
CA GLY A 643 25.38 -17.87 -19.79
C GLY A 643 26.32 -16.96 -20.57
N PRO A 644 26.59 -17.18 -21.88
CA PRO A 644 27.44 -16.28 -22.65
C PRO A 644 27.05 -14.80 -22.57
N HIS A 645 25.75 -14.50 -22.44
CA HIS A 645 25.26 -13.12 -22.28
C HIS A 645 25.67 -12.49 -20.94
N PHE A 646 25.74 -13.30 -19.89
CA PHE A 646 26.20 -12.89 -18.56
C PHE A 646 27.71 -12.69 -18.56
N TRP A 647 28.44 -13.73 -19.00
CA TRP A 647 29.90 -13.78 -18.87
C TRP A 647 30.61 -12.74 -19.74
N LYS A 648 30.02 -12.33 -20.86
CA LYS A 648 30.54 -11.24 -21.71
C LYS A 648 30.67 -9.92 -20.94
N LEU A 649 29.82 -9.67 -19.94
CA LEU A 649 29.87 -8.44 -19.15
C LEU A 649 31.10 -8.38 -18.24
N LEU A 650 31.65 -9.53 -17.81
CA LEU A 650 32.90 -9.61 -17.04
C LEU A 650 34.13 -9.17 -17.84
N SER A 651 34.07 -9.28 -19.16
CA SER A 651 35.16 -8.94 -20.07
C SER A 651 35.00 -7.59 -20.78
N SER A 652 33.98 -6.81 -20.39
CA SER A 652 33.80 -5.45 -20.89
C SER A 652 34.90 -4.51 -20.35
N SER A 653 34.85 -3.21 -20.66
CA SER A 653 35.83 -2.22 -20.17
C SER A 653 36.10 -2.43 -18.66
N PRO A 654 37.37 -2.53 -18.21
CA PRO A 654 38.59 -2.07 -18.87
C PRO A 654 39.28 -3.07 -19.82
N PHE A 655 38.82 -4.32 -19.91
CA PHE A 655 39.57 -5.41 -20.57
C PHE A 655 39.45 -5.44 -22.10
N GLN A 656 38.35 -4.90 -22.65
CA GLN A 656 38.16 -4.72 -24.09
C GLN A 656 38.12 -3.23 -24.44
N LYS A 657 39.27 -2.63 -24.77
CA LYS A 657 39.31 -1.36 -25.51
C LYS A 657 39.07 -1.67 -26.99
N LYS A 658 37.95 -1.22 -27.57
CA LYS A 658 37.86 -1.14 -29.03
C LYS A 658 39.02 -0.25 -29.52
N PRO A 659 39.75 -0.61 -30.58
CA PRO A 659 40.79 0.26 -31.11
C PRO A 659 40.13 1.58 -31.52
N ASN A 660 40.54 2.68 -30.90
CA ASN A 660 40.21 4.02 -31.37
C ASN A 660 40.76 4.14 -32.80
N SER A 661 39.93 3.87 -33.81
CA SER A 661 40.22 4.33 -35.15
C SER A 661 40.25 5.85 -35.09
N LYS A 662 41.45 6.42 -35.20
CA LYS A 662 41.63 7.82 -35.55
C LYS A 662 41.14 8.01 -36.98
N GLU A 663 39.83 7.95 -37.21
CA GLU A 663 39.25 8.48 -38.43
C GLU A 663 39.07 9.99 -38.22
N ARG A 664 39.81 10.74 -39.03
CA ARG A 664 39.67 12.19 -39.20
C ARG A 664 38.19 12.50 -39.37
N THR A 665 37.60 13.19 -38.42
CA THR A 665 36.28 13.81 -38.57
C THR A 665 36.35 14.81 -39.74
N PRO A 666 35.61 14.62 -40.84
CA PRO A 666 35.31 15.73 -41.71
C PRO A 666 34.33 16.65 -40.97
N LEU A 667 34.56 17.96 -41.02
CA LEU A 667 33.66 18.99 -40.51
C LEU A 667 32.24 18.74 -41.05
N GLN A 668 31.29 18.39 -40.18
CA GLN A 668 29.86 18.36 -40.52
C GLN A 668 29.21 19.67 -40.08
N LEU A 669 28.48 20.28 -41.02
CA LEU A 669 27.70 21.50 -40.86
C LEU A 669 26.36 21.23 -40.14
N PRO A 670 25.71 22.25 -39.53
CA PRO A 670 24.76 22.11 -38.42
C PRO A 670 23.36 21.56 -38.76
N TYR A 671 23.06 21.16 -40.00
CA TYR A 671 21.67 20.97 -40.45
C TYR A 671 21.33 19.57 -40.99
N ARG A 672 22.06 18.52 -40.57
CA ARG A 672 21.73 17.14 -40.97
C ARG A 672 21.76 16.19 -39.78
N SER A 673 20.74 16.28 -38.93
CA SER A 673 20.51 15.34 -37.82
C SER A 673 19.49 14.27 -38.23
N ALA A 674 20.01 13.16 -38.76
CA ALA A 674 19.30 11.88 -38.81
C ALA A 674 20.32 10.73 -38.62
N ASP A 675 20.11 9.98 -37.54
CA ASP A 675 20.62 8.66 -37.19
C ASP A 675 21.98 8.22 -37.73
N VAL A 676 23.02 8.49 -36.93
CA VAL A 676 24.23 7.67 -36.92
C VAL A 676 24.38 7.10 -35.51
N SER A 677 24.25 5.78 -35.43
CA SER A 677 24.56 4.96 -34.26
C SER A 677 26.02 5.15 -33.86
N SER A 678 26.28 6.12 -32.99
CA SER A 678 27.49 6.11 -32.18
C SER A 678 27.23 5.20 -31.00
N GLU A 679 28.07 4.16 -30.85
CA GLU A 679 28.12 3.39 -29.62
C GLU A 679 28.58 4.31 -28.49
N ASP A 680 27.63 4.93 -27.80
CA ASP A 680 27.90 5.64 -26.55
C ASP A 680 28.60 4.68 -25.59
N THR A 681 29.88 4.96 -25.34
CA THR A 681 30.74 4.17 -24.49
C THR A 681 30.24 4.28 -23.05
N ILE A 682 29.73 3.17 -22.50
CA ILE A 682 29.35 3.08 -21.08
C ILE A 682 30.56 3.51 -20.24
N ALA A 683 30.36 4.46 -19.31
CA ALA A 683 31.42 4.94 -18.43
C ALA A 683 32.12 3.79 -17.70
N GLU A 684 33.46 3.81 -17.65
CA GLU A 684 34.25 2.71 -17.06
C GLU A 684 33.83 2.38 -15.62
N THR A 685 33.47 3.40 -14.84
CA THR A 685 33.01 3.24 -13.45
C THR A 685 31.65 2.55 -13.33
N SER A 686 30.74 2.69 -14.29
CA SER A 686 29.45 1.99 -14.27
C SER A 686 29.58 0.55 -14.76
N SER A 687 30.49 0.29 -15.70
CA SER A 687 30.86 -1.07 -16.12
C SER A 687 31.47 -1.88 -14.97
N LEU A 688 32.41 -1.30 -14.20
CA LEU A 688 32.98 -1.93 -13.01
C LEU A 688 31.90 -2.32 -11.98
N LYS A 689 30.90 -1.45 -11.75
CA LYS A 689 29.79 -1.75 -10.82
C LYS A 689 28.92 -2.92 -11.29
N VAL A 690 28.75 -3.10 -12.60
CA VAL A 690 28.04 -4.25 -13.19
C VAL A 690 28.86 -5.52 -13.00
N GLN A 691 30.17 -5.47 -13.24
CA GLN A 691 31.09 -6.60 -13.05
C GLN A 691 31.13 -7.05 -11.57
N VAL A 692 31.21 -6.11 -10.63
CA VAL A 692 31.11 -6.40 -9.18
C VAL A 692 29.80 -7.10 -8.85
N ALA A 693 28.66 -6.61 -9.38
CA ALA A 693 27.37 -7.23 -9.13
C ALA A 693 27.29 -8.67 -9.68
N LEU A 694 27.87 -8.92 -10.85
CA LEU A 694 27.94 -10.26 -11.44
C LEU A 694 28.86 -11.20 -10.66
N LEU A 695 30.03 -10.73 -10.19
CA LEU A 695 30.92 -11.49 -9.33
C LEU A 695 30.26 -11.84 -7.98
N ASN A 696 29.54 -10.90 -7.38
CA ASN A 696 28.77 -11.15 -6.16
C ASN A 696 27.62 -12.15 -6.40
N MET A 697 26.95 -12.09 -7.57
CA MET A 697 25.97 -13.11 -7.95
C MET A 697 26.61 -14.50 -8.01
N ILE A 698 27.78 -14.65 -8.66
CA ILE A 698 28.53 -15.92 -8.72
C ILE A 698 28.90 -16.40 -7.31
N ALA A 699 29.42 -15.52 -6.46
CA ALA A 699 29.76 -15.84 -5.07
C ALA A 699 28.55 -16.36 -4.28
N ASN A 700 27.42 -15.65 -4.36
CA ASN A 700 26.20 -16.03 -3.65
C ASN A 700 25.63 -17.37 -4.16
N LEU A 701 25.63 -17.58 -5.47
CA LEU A 701 25.12 -18.83 -6.07
C LEU A 701 25.99 -20.04 -5.69
N SER A 702 27.30 -19.86 -5.63
CA SER A 702 28.25 -20.95 -5.34
C SER A 702 28.35 -21.29 -3.85
N GLN A 703 28.18 -20.31 -2.94
CA GLN A 703 28.22 -20.55 -1.50
C GLN A 703 26.95 -21.23 -0.95
N ASN A 704 25.81 -21.09 -1.63
CA ASN A 704 24.56 -21.68 -1.18
C ASN A 704 24.36 -23.09 -1.77
N LYS A 705 24.20 -24.08 -0.89
CA LYS A 705 24.00 -25.50 -1.23
C LYS A 705 22.82 -25.75 -2.17
N ARG A 706 21.77 -24.93 -2.10
CA ARG A 706 20.58 -25.09 -2.96
C ARG A 706 20.81 -24.59 -4.38
N SER A 707 21.72 -23.64 -4.59
CA SER A 707 21.97 -23.02 -5.90
C SER A 707 23.27 -23.45 -6.56
N ALA A 708 24.21 -24.03 -5.84
CA ALA A 708 25.54 -24.37 -6.35
C ALA A 708 25.50 -25.23 -7.62
N SER A 709 24.57 -26.18 -7.73
CA SER A 709 24.40 -27.02 -8.92
C SER A 709 24.00 -26.25 -10.19
N ALA A 710 23.54 -25.00 -10.07
CA ALA A 710 23.27 -24.13 -11.22
C ALA A 710 24.54 -23.80 -12.02
N LEU A 711 25.70 -23.77 -11.35
CA LEU A 711 26.98 -23.39 -11.97
C LEU A 711 27.79 -24.61 -12.46
N GLU A 712 27.37 -25.83 -12.13
CA GLU A 712 28.11 -27.06 -12.41
C GLU A 712 28.45 -27.22 -13.91
N ALA A 713 27.46 -27.01 -14.79
CA ALA A 713 27.63 -27.13 -16.24
C ALA A 713 28.57 -26.05 -16.84
N VAL A 714 28.78 -24.93 -16.14
CA VAL A 714 29.60 -23.79 -16.60
C VAL A 714 30.84 -23.55 -15.75
N MET A 715 31.11 -24.45 -14.79
CA MET A 715 32.09 -24.27 -13.72
C MET A 715 33.48 -23.92 -14.24
N LYS A 716 33.97 -24.68 -15.22
CA LYS A 716 35.29 -24.46 -15.85
C LYS A 716 35.38 -23.06 -16.48
N LYS A 717 34.37 -22.67 -17.24
CA LYS A 717 34.31 -21.39 -17.96
C LYS A 717 34.30 -20.21 -16.98
N VAL A 718 33.40 -20.25 -16.00
CA VAL A 718 33.24 -19.20 -15.00
C VAL A 718 34.49 -19.08 -14.13
N SER A 719 35.04 -20.20 -13.66
CA SER A 719 36.26 -20.22 -12.85
C SER A 719 37.46 -19.62 -13.59
N GLY A 720 37.65 -19.96 -14.87
CA GLY A 720 38.71 -19.35 -15.69
C GLY A 720 38.58 -17.84 -15.83
N LEU A 721 37.35 -17.32 -15.99
CA LEU A 721 37.09 -15.87 -16.06
C LEU A 721 37.37 -15.17 -14.72
N VAL A 722 36.86 -15.73 -13.61
CA VAL A 722 37.03 -15.13 -12.27
C VAL A 722 38.50 -15.12 -11.86
N VAL A 723 39.26 -16.19 -12.13
CA VAL A 723 40.72 -16.23 -11.89
C VAL A 723 41.43 -15.17 -12.73
N GLY A 724 41.09 -15.04 -14.02
CA GLY A 724 41.67 -14.01 -14.89
C GLY A 724 41.46 -12.59 -14.36
N ILE A 725 40.27 -12.29 -13.83
CA ILE A 725 39.95 -10.99 -13.23
C ILE A 725 40.70 -10.78 -11.92
N ALA A 726 40.70 -11.78 -11.03
CA ALA A 726 41.40 -11.70 -9.75
C ALA A 726 42.91 -11.46 -9.94
N CYS A 727 43.49 -12.07 -10.97
CA CYS A 727 44.90 -11.94 -11.31
C CYS A 727 45.23 -10.66 -12.11
N SER A 728 44.25 -9.84 -12.50
CA SER A 728 44.48 -8.65 -13.35
C SER A 728 44.85 -7.36 -12.61
N GLY A 729 44.69 -7.34 -11.28
CA GLY A 729 45.05 -6.18 -10.45
C GLY A 729 44.12 -4.97 -10.52
N VAL A 730 42.93 -5.11 -11.11
CA VAL A 730 41.91 -4.05 -11.09
C VAL A 730 41.34 -3.87 -9.68
N ALA A 731 41.77 -2.81 -8.99
CA ALA A 731 41.42 -2.55 -7.58
C ALA A 731 39.90 -2.58 -7.30
N GLY A 732 39.07 -2.09 -8.22
CA GLY A 732 37.61 -2.08 -8.06
C GLY A 732 36.91 -3.46 -8.14
N LEU A 733 37.58 -4.49 -8.67
CA LEU A 733 37.03 -5.83 -8.85
C LEU A 733 37.63 -6.84 -7.87
N HIS A 734 38.76 -6.50 -7.25
CA HIS A 734 39.58 -7.43 -6.48
C HIS A 734 38.78 -8.16 -5.40
N ASP A 735 38.12 -7.44 -4.48
CA ASP A 735 37.43 -8.10 -3.35
C ASP A 735 36.21 -8.93 -3.79
N ALA A 736 35.47 -8.46 -4.80
CA ALA A 736 34.36 -9.21 -5.37
C ALA A 736 34.86 -10.50 -6.07
N SER A 737 35.99 -10.43 -6.78
CA SER A 737 36.58 -11.58 -7.46
C SER A 737 37.12 -12.62 -6.47
N VAL A 738 37.77 -12.18 -5.38
CA VAL A 738 38.23 -13.09 -4.31
C VAL A 738 37.06 -13.77 -3.61
N ASN A 739 35.97 -13.05 -3.35
CA ASN A 739 34.76 -13.65 -2.76
C ASN A 739 34.11 -14.66 -3.72
N ALA A 740 34.09 -14.37 -5.03
CA ALA A 740 33.62 -15.32 -6.04
C ALA A 740 34.51 -16.57 -6.11
N LEU A 741 35.85 -16.44 -6.03
CA LEU A 741 36.76 -17.59 -5.98
C LEU A 741 36.53 -18.44 -4.74
N LYS A 742 36.35 -17.82 -3.56
CA LYS A 742 36.01 -18.52 -2.32
C LYS A 742 34.71 -19.32 -2.47
N GLY A 743 33.70 -18.74 -3.11
CA GLY A 743 32.45 -19.42 -3.38
C GLY A 743 32.61 -20.59 -4.35
N LEU A 744 33.29 -20.39 -5.48
CA LEU A 744 33.55 -21.43 -6.47
C LEU A 744 34.36 -22.60 -5.90
N ALA A 745 35.33 -22.32 -5.03
CA ALA A 745 36.10 -23.37 -4.38
C ALA A 745 35.28 -24.18 -3.36
N SER A 746 34.11 -23.68 -2.94
CA SER A 746 33.16 -24.47 -2.15
C SER A 746 32.45 -25.55 -2.99
N ILE A 747 32.51 -25.45 -4.32
CA ILE A 747 31.99 -26.45 -5.28
C ILE A 747 33.12 -27.41 -5.68
N ASP A 748 34.23 -26.86 -6.18
CA ASP A 748 35.39 -27.62 -6.66
C ASP A 748 36.69 -26.90 -6.27
N PRO A 749 37.30 -27.26 -5.12
CA PRO A 749 38.52 -26.62 -4.64
C PRO A 749 39.73 -26.97 -5.52
N ASP A 750 39.77 -28.19 -6.08
CA ASP A 750 40.89 -28.69 -6.88
C ASP A 750 41.02 -27.89 -8.18
N LEU A 751 39.90 -27.63 -8.85
CA LEU A 751 39.88 -26.80 -10.06
C LEU A 751 40.40 -25.39 -9.78
N ILE A 752 39.93 -24.74 -8.70
CA ILE A 752 40.34 -23.38 -8.36
C ILE A 752 41.83 -23.33 -8.00
N TRP A 753 42.30 -24.33 -7.24
CA TRP A 753 43.71 -24.49 -6.95
C TRP A 753 44.54 -24.62 -8.23
N LEU A 754 44.17 -25.52 -9.14
CA LEU A 754 44.89 -25.76 -10.40
C LEU A 754 45.00 -24.48 -11.25
N LEU A 755 43.91 -23.72 -11.37
CA LEU A 755 43.89 -22.49 -12.17
C LEU A 755 44.79 -21.38 -11.59
N LEU A 756 44.86 -21.28 -10.26
CA LEU A 756 45.70 -20.28 -9.58
C LEU A 756 47.16 -20.72 -9.47
N ALA A 757 47.41 -22.00 -9.21
CA ALA A 757 48.73 -22.60 -9.13
C ALA A 757 49.50 -22.44 -10.45
N ASP A 758 48.81 -22.63 -11.58
CA ASP A 758 49.36 -22.42 -12.94
C ASP A 758 49.93 -21.00 -13.13
N VAL A 759 49.25 -19.97 -12.61
CA VAL A 759 49.69 -18.58 -12.70
C VAL A 759 50.73 -18.23 -11.63
N TYR A 760 50.58 -18.74 -10.41
CA TYR A 760 51.47 -18.41 -9.29
C TYR A 760 52.86 -19.06 -9.43
N TYR A 761 52.92 -20.37 -9.73
CA TYR A 761 54.19 -21.09 -9.81
C TYR A 761 54.96 -20.85 -11.11
N SER A 762 54.28 -20.44 -12.19
CA SER A 762 54.96 -20.02 -13.42
C SER A 762 55.80 -18.74 -13.23
N SER A 763 55.44 -17.89 -12.25
CA SER A 763 56.21 -16.72 -11.84
C SER A 763 57.42 -17.07 -10.95
N LYS A 764 57.32 -18.16 -10.16
CA LYS A 764 58.32 -18.58 -9.16
C LYS A 764 59.19 -19.76 -9.62
N LYS A 765 59.72 -19.72 -10.85
CA LYS A 765 60.55 -20.81 -11.42
C LYS A 765 61.77 -21.24 -10.57
N ASN A 766 62.23 -20.39 -9.65
CA ASN A 766 63.40 -20.67 -8.81
C ASN A 766 63.05 -21.14 -7.38
N ASP A 767 61.79 -21.02 -6.94
CA ASP A 767 61.33 -21.31 -5.58
C ASP A 767 60.10 -22.25 -5.58
N LEU A 768 60.20 -23.39 -6.28
CA LEU A 768 59.13 -24.39 -6.26
C LEU A 768 59.16 -25.21 -4.96
N PRO A 769 58.00 -25.41 -4.29
CA PRO A 769 57.90 -26.33 -3.16
C PRO A 769 58.34 -27.74 -3.55
N SER A 770 59.17 -28.37 -2.72
CA SER A 770 59.44 -29.80 -2.82
C SER A 770 58.18 -30.61 -2.48
N PRO A 771 57.89 -31.71 -3.19
CA PRO A 771 56.74 -32.55 -2.89
C PRO A 771 56.80 -33.07 -1.44
N PRO A 772 55.65 -33.24 -0.76
CA PRO A 772 55.60 -33.65 0.64
C PRO A 772 56.15 -35.07 0.88
N THR A 773 56.11 -35.94 -0.13
CA THR A 773 56.77 -37.26 -0.14
C THR A 773 57.33 -37.55 -1.53
N PHE A 774 58.30 -38.46 -1.62
CA PHE A 774 58.95 -38.86 -2.89
C PHE A 774 58.00 -39.51 -3.91
N ASP A 775 56.79 -39.92 -3.49
CA ASP A 775 55.78 -40.56 -4.33
C ASP A 775 54.92 -39.56 -5.13
N PHE A 776 54.99 -38.27 -4.79
CA PHE A 776 54.24 -37.23 -5.51
C PHE A 776 55.12 -36.55 -6.59
N PRO A 777 54.61 -36.40 -7.82
CA PRO A 777 55.32 -35.70 -8.88
C PRO A 777 55.60 -34.24 -8.49
N GLY A 778 56.72 -33.70 -8.98
CA GLY A 778 57.05 -32.29 -8.78
C GLY A 778 56.00 -31.38 -9.43
N ILE A 779 55.82 -30.15 -8.93
CA ILE A 779 54.84 -29.19 -9.48
C ILE A 779 55.07 -28.92 -10.98
N SER A 780 56.32 -29.00 -11.45
CA SER A 780 56.70 -28.91 -12.87
C SER A 780 56.21 -30.06 -13.75
N GLU A 781 55.84 -31.19 -13.15
CA GLU A 781 55.29 -32.37 -13.84
C GLU A 781 53.75 -32.38 -13.80
N ILE A 782 53.15 -31.65 -12.85
CA ILE A 782 51.69 -31.53 -12.66
C ILE A 782 51.10 -30.43 -13.54
N LEU A 783 51.80 -29.28 -13.65
CA LEU A 783 51.32 -28.12 -14.39
C LEU A 783 51.93 -28.07 -15.81
N PRO A 784 51.16 -27.65 -16.83
CA PRO A 784 51.67 -27.57 -18.19
C PRO A 784 52.80 -26.52 -18.31
N PRO A 785 53.83 -26.76 -19.14
CA PRO A 785 54.90 -25.78 -19.33
C PRO A 785 54.36 -24.54 -20.04
N VAL A 786 54.46 -23.37 -19.39
CA VAL A 786 53.95 -22.10 -19.93
C VAL A 786 55.04 -21.39 -20.71
N THR A 787 54.84 -21.21 -22.02
CA THR A 787 55.74 -20.44 -22.89
C THR A 787 55.19 -19.06 -23.28
N SER A 788 53.87 -18.85 -23.14
CA SER A 788 53.17 -17.59 -23.41
C SER A 788 52.00 -17.36 -22.45
N CYS A 789 51.67 -16.09 -22.15
CA CYS A 789 50.52 -15.72 -21.31
C CYS A 789 49.16 -16.22 -21.87
N LYS A 790 49.11 -16.63 -23.14
CA LYS A 790 47.90 -17.20 -23.77
C LYS A 790 47.70 -18.70 -23.48
N GLU A 791 48.68 -19.36 -22.85
CA GLU A 791 48.67 -20.80 -22.59
C GLU A 791 48.20 -21.18 -21.19
N PHE A 792 48.05 -20.19 -20.29
CA PHE A 792 47.54 -20.39 -18.94
C PHE A 792 46.18 -21.11 -18.96
N LEU A 793 45.97 -22.01 -18.00
CA LEU A 793 44.76 -22.80 -17.84
C LEU A 793 43.53 -21.90 -17.71
N TYR A 794 43.62 -20.80 -16.95
CA TYR A 794 42.50 -19.85 -16.84
C TYR A 794 42.12 -19.22 -18.19
N VAL A 795 43.07 -19.03 -19.11
CA VAL A 795 42.81 -18.53 -20.46
C VAL A 795 42.21 -19.62 -21.34
N LYS A 796 42.65 -20.88 -21.21
CA LYS A 796 42.08 -22.03 -21.93
C LYS A 796 40.62 -22.27 -21.55
N TYR A 797 40.29 -22.20 -20.27
CA TYR A 797 38.92 -22.39 -19.80
C TYR A 797 38.06 -21.12 -19.92
N GLY A 798 38.62 -19.95 -19.58
CA GLY A 798 37.94 -18.65 -19.63
C GLY A 798 37.73 -18.13 -21.06
N GLY A 799 38.56 -18.52 -22.03
CA GLY A 799 38.52 -18.11 -23.43
C GLY A 799 39.52 -17.00 -23.77
N GLN A 800 40.20 -17.14 -24.91
CA GLN A 800 41.29 -16.25 -25.34
C GLN A 800 40.85 -14.82 -25.73
N SER A 801 39.54 -14.58 -25.92
CA SER A 801 38.98 -13.32 -26.43
C SER A 801 38.85 -12.19 -25.39
N TYR A 802 39.29 -12.41 -24.15
CA TYR A 802 38.92 -11.56 -23.01
C TYR A 802 40.05 -10.69 -22.42
N GLY A 803 41.28 -10.79 -22.95
CA GLY A 803 42.31 -9.76 -22.78
C GLY A 803 42.79 -9.47 -21.34
N PHE A 804 42.72 -10.46 -20.44
CA PHE A 804 43.22 -10.29 -19.07
C PHE A 804 44.75 -10.25 -19.04
N ASP A 805 45.32 -9.08 -18.76
CA ASP A 805 46.75 -8.93 -18.45
C ASP A 805 47.00 -9.32 -16.98
N VAL A 806 48.02 -10.15 -16.72
CA VAL A 806 48.32 -10.65 -15.37
C VAL A 806 49.18 -9.65 -14.60
N ASP A 807 48.73 -9.26 -13.40
CA ASP A 807 49.52 -8.54 -12.39
C ASP A 807 49.99 -9.50 -11.29
N PHE A 808 51.28 -9.82 -11.29
CA PHE A 808 51.89 -10.75 -10.33
C PHE A 808 51.75 -10.31 -8.87
N LYS A 809 51.67 -9.01 -8.56
CA LYS A 809 51.42 -8.54 -7.19
C LYS A 809 50.05 -8.96 -6.69
N SER A 810 49.06 -8.91 -7.58
CA SER A 810 47.69 -9.30 -7.28
C SER A 810 47.55 -10.82 -7.19
N VAL A 811 48.26 -11.59 -8.03
CA VAL A 811 48.32 -13.06 -7.91
C VAL A 811 48.82 -13.50 -6.52
N GLU A 812 49.90 -12.90 -6.01
CA GLU A 812 50.42 -13.23 -4.68
C GLU A 812 49.44 -12.88 -3.56
N LEU A 813 48.75 -11.74 -3.69
CA LEU A 813 47.77 -11.29 -2.70
C LEU A 813 46.51 -12.19 -2.69
N VAL A 814 46.03 -12.59 -3.86
CA VAL A 814 44.89 -13.53 -4.01
C VAL A 814 45.25 -14.89 -3.45
N PHE A 815 46.45 -15.41 -3.78
CA PHE A 815 46.92 -16.71 -3.29
C PHE A 815 47.02 -16.74 -1.77
N ARG A 816 47.62 -15.71 -1.14
CA ARG A 816 47.66 -15.58 0.32
C ARG A 816 46.26 -15.45 0.95
N LYS A 817 45.37 -14.67 0.34
CA LYS A 817 43.98 -14.53 0.84
C LYS A 817 43.24 -15.88 0.82
N LEU A 818 43.39 -16.69 -0.22
CA LEU A 818 42.76 -18.01 -0.30
C LEU A 818 43.36 -19.02 0.68
N GLN A 819 44.68 -18.97 0.94
CA GLN A 819 45.31 -19.73 2.02
C GLN A 819 44.74 -19.35 3.40
N THR A 820 44.57 -18.05 3.68
CA THR A 820 43.94 -17.62 4.95
C THR A 820 42.48 -18.07 5.08
N PHE A 821 41.79 -18.32 3.97
CA PHE A 821 40.44 -18.87 3.99
C PHE A 821 40.41 -20.41 4.12
N GLY A 822 41.56 -21.09 4.14
CA GLY A 822 41.65 -22.55 4.17
C GLY A 822 41.13 -23.20 2.88
N VAL A 823 41.12 -22.45 1.77
CA VAL A 823 40.62 -22.91 0.48
C VAL A 823 41.70 -23.64 -0.33
N ILE A 824 42.96 -23.27 -0.12
CA ILE A 824 44.17 -23.75 -0.81
C ILE A 824 45.23 -24.10 0.23
#